data_AF-A0A6B0RAE9-F1
#
_entry.id   AF-A0A6B0RAE9-F1
#
_cell.length_a   1.000
_cell.length_b   1.000
_cell.length_c   1.000
_cell.angle_alpha   90.00
_cell.angle_beta   90.00
_cell.angle_gamma   90.00
#
_symmetry.space_group_name_H-M   'P 1'
#
loop_
_entity.id
_entity.type
_entity.pdbx_description
1 polymer ?
#
loop_
_entity_poly.entity_id
_entity_poly.type
_entity_poly.pdbx_seq_one_letter_code
_entity_poly.pdbx_strand_id
1 'polypeptide(L)'
;MSFPKAPLKRFNDPSGCAPSPGAYDVKTSEVLKGPVSFQKSQRFQKQKAESQQNLNVDKETTLPVSARKVKTSGLKKESQKNDKDLKMLEKEIRILVQERGAQDRRIQDLEAEVEKMEAKLNAAVREKTSLSASNASLEKQLIELTRTNELLKSKFSEDNNQKNLRILSLELMKLRNKRETKMRSMMAKQEGMEVKLQLTQKNLVESQEKIVQLEGKLVSIEKEKIDEKSETEKLLEYIEEISCASDQVEKYKLDIAQLEENLKEKNHEVLSLKQSLEENITILSKQIEDMKSKCQVLEEEKEDLINRNRERDENLNSEIQSLKERSILEKQEHEELQQKVLQMDSLLQQEKELSSGLQQKLCSFQEEMIKERTLFEGELKQALDELDKLQQKEEQAENLLKQLEEEAESRAAELKHLKEKLKGKEAELEESNAAYTQATLLLQEKHNSTVQNLEDVTAQFESYKASTASELKDLKVQNESLKEKLAKAEQSAEDVRDQVLATENSNQEYARMLLDLQTKSALKEAEMKEITVSSLKRISDLQNQLKQQSEDFKKQLEEEEARKAGKENSIAELTEEMNKWRLLYEELYNKTKPFQLQLDAFEAEKQALLNEHGAAQEQLNNLRDSYAKLLGHQNLKQKIKHVVKLKDENSNLKSEEVNIPNRRVLITGATGLLGRAVYKEFQQNNWHAVGCGFRRARPKFEQVNLLDSNAVHHIIYDFQPHVIVHCAAERRPDVVENHPDAASQLNVDASGNLAKEAAAIGAFLIYISSDYVFDGTNPPYREEDIPNPLNLYGKTKLEGEKAVLENNLGAAVLRIPVLYGEVERLEESAVTIMFDKVQFSNKSANMDHWQQRFPTHVKDVATVCRQLAEKRMLDPSIKGTFHWSGNEQMTKYEMACAIADAFNLPSSHLRPITDSPVVGAQRPRNAQLDCSRLETLGIGQRTPFRIGIKESLWPFLIDKRWRQTVFH
;
A
#
# COMPACT_ATOMS: atom_id res chain seq x y z
N MET A 1 34.62 3.83 -22.81
CA MET A 1 35.09 5.23 -22.77
C MET A 1 34.44 5.92 -21.58
N SER A 2 35.07 6.60 -20.62
CA SER A 2 36.45 6.66 -20.12
C SER A 2 36.54 7.94 -19.27
N PHE A 3 36.41 7.77 -17.95
CA PHE A 3 37.06 8.60 -16.90
C PHE A 3 38.59 8.76 -17.20
N PRO A 4 39.40 9.63 -16.53
CA PRO A 4 39.26 9.97 -15.10
C PRO A 4 39.84 11.29 -14.50
N LYS A 5 39.38 11.58 -13.26
CA LYS A 5 40.10 12.04 -12.04
C LYS A 5 40.94 13.35 -12.02
N ALA A 6 40.98 13.93 -10.81
CA ALA A 6 41.96 14.91 -10.33
C ALA A 6 43.23 14.22 -9.74
N PRO A 7 44.26 14.99 -9.32
CA PRO A 7 45.28 14.50 -8.40
C PRO A 7 45.35 15.26 -7.06
N LEU A 8 45.80 14.53 -6.02
CA LEU A 8 46.24 15.02 -4.71
C LEU A 8 47.75 14.75 -4.55
N LYS A 9 48.42 15.54 -3.71
CA LYS A 9 49.74 15.32 -3.04
C LYS A 9 50.71 14.25 -3.61
N ARG A 10 51.95 14.69 -3.88
CA ARG A 10 53.20 14.24 -3.20
C ARG A 10 54.29 15.30 -3.45
N PHE A 11 55.02 15.79 -2.43
CA PHE A 11 56.09 15.13 -1.66
C PHE A 11 57.30 14.74 -2.52
N ASN A 12 58.36 15.55 -2.43
CA ASN A 12 59.73 15.08 -2.27
C ASN A 12 60.40 15.98 -1.20
N ASP A 13 60.69 15.37 -0.05
CA ASP A 13 61.51 15.90 1.04
C ASP A 13 63.01 15.77 0.63
N PRO A 14 64.01 16.40 1.30
CA PRO A 14 64.25 16.14 2.72
C PRO A 14 64.75 17.31 3.59
N SER A 15 64.15 17.42 4.78
CA SER A 15 64.82 17.59 6.08
C SER A 15 65.48 18.93 6.45
N GLY A 16 65.40 19.28 7.74
CA GLY A 16 66.18 20.35 8.36
C GLY A 16 65.42 21.11 9.44
N CYS A 17 65.79 20.92 10.71
CA CYS A 17 65.25 21.72 11.81
C CYS A 17 66.00 23.07 11.95
N ALA A 18 65.40 23.98 12.72
CA ALA A 18 65.99 25.24 13.20
C ALA A 18 67.12 24.97 14.25
N PRO A 19 67.77 25.96 14.94
CA PRO A 19 67.49 27.41 14.96
C PRO A 19 68.68 28.41 15.13
N SER A 20 68.41 29.71 14.93
CA SER A 20 68.95 30.85 15.73
C SER A 20 70.49 31.15 15.66
N PRO A 21 71.07 32.09 16.45
CA PRO A 21 70.90 33.54 16.27
C PRO A 21 72.18 34.41 16.40
N GLY A 22 72.11 35.65 15.89
CA GLY A 22 72.80 36.82 16.46
C GLY A 22 74.25 37.12 16.03
N ALA A 23 74.64 38.39 16.22
CA ALA A 23 75.94 39.03 15.94
C ALA A 23 76.43 38.95 14.46
N TYR A 24 77.02 39.99 13.85
CA TYR A 24 77.83 41.08 14.39
C TYR A 24 77.51 42.45 13.76
N ASP A 25 77.75 43.53 14.52
CA ASP A 25 77.85 44.91 14.03
C ASP A 25 79.33 45.29 13.90
N VAL A 26 79.79 45.68 12.71
CA VAL A 26 81.13 46.24 12.48
C VAL A 26 81.05 47.39 11.48
N LYS A 27 81.40 48.59 11.96
CA LYS A 27 81.52 49.83 11.18
C LYS A 27 82.92 49.99 10.59
N THR A 28 83.10 51.14 9.93
CA THR A 28 84.34 51.76 9.39
C THR A 28 84.68 51.35 7.95
N SER A 29 84.70 52.21 6.92
CA SER A 29 84.83 53.68 6.73
C SER A 29 86.26 54.21 6.55
N GLU A 30 86.58 54.67 5.34
CA GLU A 30 87.60 55.69 4.99
C GLU A 30 87.37 56.14 3.52
N VAL A 31 87.65 57.37 3.06
CA VAL A 31 87.76 58.66 3.76
C VAL A 31 87.65 59.87 2.79
N LEU A 32 87.24 61.03 3.30
CA LEU A 32 87.38 62.42 2.76
C LEU A 32 87.21 62.73 1.24
N LYS A 33 86.26 63.63 0.94
CA LYS A 33 86.55 65.06 0.66
C LYS A 33 85.29 65.94 0.60
N GLY A 34 85.32 67.07 1.29
CA GLY A 34 84.46 68.25 1.03
C GLY A 34 85.28 69.37 0.38
N PRO A 35 84.91 70.67 0.51
CA PRO A 35 83.80 71.23 1.30
C PRO A 35 82.98 72.37 0.62
N VAL A 36 81.91 72.84 1.30
CA VAL A 36 81.11 74.09 1.06
C VAL A 36 80.44 74.29 -0.33
N SER A 37 79.40 75.13 -0.53
CA SER A 37 78.59 75.99 0.37
C SER A 37 77.17 76.25 -0.16
N PHE A 38 76.19 76.32 0.76
CA PHE A 38 75.03 77.23 0.84
C PHE A 38 74.03 77.47 -0.33
N GLN A 39 72.80 77.81 0.12
CA GLN A 39 71.70 78.50 -0.59
C GLN A 39 71.07 77.83 -1.82
N LYS A 40 69.78 77.49 -1.68
CA LYS A 40 68.76 77.85 -2.67
C LYS A 40 67.36 77.90 -2.07
N SER A 41 66.63 78.97 -2.37
CA SER A 41 65.23 79.16 -2.02
C SER A 41 64.37 79.19 -3.29
N GLN A 42 63.15 78.68 -3.17
CA GLN A 42 61.96 78.93 -3.99
C GLN A 42 62.04 78.82 -5.55
N ARG A 43 61.31 77.81 -6.04
CA ARG A 43 60.14 77.99 -6.94
C ARG A 43 60.38 78.58 -8.35
N PHE A 44 60.32 77.72 -9.39
CA PHE A 44 59.24 77.79 -10.41
C PHE A 44 59.16 76.55 -11.32
N GLN A 45 58.05 76.48 -12.05
CA GLN A 45 57.45 75.39 -12.85
C GLN A 45 58.29 74.66 -13.94
N LYS A 46 57.76 73.47 -14.31
CA LYS A 46 57.75 72.82 -15.64
C LYS A 46 59.04 72.20 -16.20
N GLN A 47 58.93 70.91 -16.49
CA GLN A 47 59.38 70.37 -17.78
C GLN A 47 58.15 69.98 -18.63
N LYS A 48 58.37 69.84 -19.94
CA LYS A 48 57.39 69.64 -21.01
C LYS A 48 58.14 68.97 -22.17
N ALA A 49 57.41 68.31 -23.08
CA ALA A 49 57.85 67.97 -24.44
C ALA A 49 58.92 66.86 -24.54
N GLU A 50 59.14 66.20 -25.67
CA GLU A 50 58.34 65.78 -26.87
C GLU A 50 59.23 64.67 -27.52
N SER A 51 58.91 63.88 -28.56
CA SER A 51 57.96 63.83 -29.68
C SER A 51 57.88 62.33 -30.13
N GLN A 52 57.10 61.82 -31.10
CA GLN A 52 55.85 62.11 -31.85
C GLN A 52 55.56 60.84 -32.68
N GLN A 53 54.31 60.59 -33.14
CA GLN A 53 53.99 60.29 -34.56
C GLN A 53 52.51 59.90 -34.83
N ASN A 54 51.82 60.78 -35.57
CA ASN A 54 51.15 60.51 -36.85
C ASN A 54 49.94 59.55 -37.05
N LEU A 55 48.94 60.13 -37.76
CA LEU A 55 48.10 59.57 -38.84
C LEU A 55 46.81 58.77 -38.54
N ASN A 56 45.70 59.52 -38.58
CA ASN A 56 44.65 59.46 -39.62
C ASN A 56 43.66 58.26 -39.78
N VAL A 57 42.38 58.61 -39.55
CA VAL A 57 41.27 58.62 -40.55
C VAL A 57 40.34 57.39 -40.68
N ASP A 58 39.08 57.72 -41.02
CA ASP A 58 37.95 56.90 -41.50
C ASP A 58 37.22 55.93 -40.55
N LYS A 59 35.91 55.63 -40.75
CA LYS A 59 34.73 56.42 -41.19
C LYS A 59 33.46 55.53 -41.15
N GLU A 60 32.26 56.15 -41.15
CA GLU A 60 31.01 55.69 -41.84
C GLU A 60 30.39 54.28 -41.56
N THR A 61 29.06 54.05 -41.56
CA THR A 61 27.85 54.87 -41.25
C THR A 61 26.59 53.96 -41.16
N THR A 62 25.51 54.43 -40.49
CA THR A 62 24.07 54.13 -40.80
C THR A 62 23.55 52.67 -40.66
N LEU A 63 22.25 52.29 -40.57
CA LEU A 63 20.87 52.85 -40.41
C LEU A 63 19.90 51.62 -40.15
N PRO A 64 18.54 51.64 -40.26
CA PRO A 64 17.48 52.64 -40.02
C PRO A 64 16.23 52.13 -39.21
N VAL A 65 15.26 53.03 -38.90
CA VAL A 65 13.76 52.82 -38.90
C VAL A 65 13.14 51.74 -37.98
N SER A 66 12.15 52.00 -37.12
CA SER A 66 10.84 52.63 -37.41
C SER A 66 10.17 53.34 -36.21
N ALA A 67 8.93 53.83 -36.35
CA ALA A 67 8.30 54.79 -35.42
C ALA A 67 6.75 54.74 -35.34
N ARG A 68 6.18 55.59 -34.45
CA ARG A 68 4.74 55.90 -34.19
C ARG A 68 3.99 54.87 -33.30
N LYS A 69 2.95 55.22 -32.51
CA LYS A 69 2.19 56.49 -32.34
C LYS A 69 1.45 56.60 -30.97
N VAL A 70 0.73 57.72 -30.80
CA VAL A 70 -0.41 58.02 -29.89
C VAL A 70 -0.09 58.85 -28.63
N LYS A 71 -0.94 59.87 -28.37
CA LYS A 71 -0.87 60.88 -27.30
C LYS A 71 -2.19 61.68 -27.23
N THR A 72 -2.87 61.68 -26.07
CA THR A 72 -4.05 62.52 -25.71
C THR A 72 -4.23 62.40 -24.17
N SER A 73 -4.04 63.43 -23.33
CA SER A 73 -4.84 64.65 -23.07
C SER A 73 -6.16 64.39 -22.32
N GLY A 74 -6.45 65.01 -21.16
CA GLY A 74 -5.68 65.96 -20.34
C GLY A 74 -6.53 66.66 -19.24
N LEU A 75 -6.08 67.85 -18.80
CA LEU A 75 -6.75 68.87 -17.94
C LEU A 75 -6.54 68.87 -16.39
N LYS A 76 -5.99 70.03 -15.95
CA LYS A 76 -6.23 70.81 -14.70
C LYS A 76 -5.66 70.38 -13.33
N LYS A 77 -4.65 71.18 -12.91
CA LYS A 77 -4.53 71.94 -11.65
C LYS A 77 -4.70 71.23 -10.28
N GLU A 78 -3.57 71.10 -9.58
CA GLU A 78 -3.21 71.62 -8.22
C GLU A 78 -2.14 70.70 -7.58
N SER A 79 -1.28 71.10 -6.63
CA SER A 79 -0.71 72.42 -6.28
C SER A 79 0.64 72.21 -5.54
N GLN A 80 1.28 73.30 -5.11
CA GLN A 80 2.63 73.38 -4.53
C GLN A 80 3.00 72.36 -3.42
N LYS A 81 4.20 71.75 -3.51
CA LYS A 81 5.04 71.48 -2.31
C LYS A 81 6.55 71.32 -2.59
N ASN A 82 6.93 70.45 -3.52
CA ASN A 82 8.28 69.84 -3.57
C ASN A 82 9.46 70.74 -4.05
N ASP A 83 9.24 72.02 -4.37
CA ASP A 83 10.32 72.95 -4.77
C ASP A 83 10.96 73.69 -3.57
N LYS A 84 10.32 73.68 -2.38
CA LYS A 84 10.91 74.24 -1.16
C LYS A 84 11.96 73.31 -0.56
N ASP A 85 11.67 72.02 -0.51
CA ASP A 85 12.48 71.06 0.25
C ASP A 85 13.85 70.83 -0.40
N LEU A 86 13.90 70.81 -1.74
CA LEU A 86 15.16 70.82 -2.50
C LEU A 86 16.01 72.08 -2.20
N LYS A 87 15.38 73.26 -2.08
CA LYS A 87 16.07 74.53 -1.80
C LYS A 87 16.43 74.72 -0.32
N MET A 88 15.78 73.99 0.58
CA MET A 88 16.22 73.84 1.97
C MET A 88 17.44 72.93 2.03
N LEU A 89 17.38 71.73 1.44
CA LEU A 89 18.48 70.77 1.41
C LEU A 89 19.74 71.36 0.76
N GLU A 90 19.60 72.13 -0.33
CA GLU A 90 20.73 72.81 -0.97
C GLU A 90 21.32 73.95 -0.10
N LYS A 91 20.55 74.54 0.82
CA LYS A 91 21.08 75.46 1.84
C LYS A 91 21.77 74.71 2.98
N GLU A 92 21.15 73.64 3.49
CA GLU A 92 21.70 72.74 4.51
C GLU A 92 23.13 72.30 4.11
N ILE A 93 23.27 71.79 2.89
CA ILE A 93 24.56 71.33 2.34
C ILE A 93 25.57 72.48 2.23
N ARG A 94 25.15 73.69 1.84
CA ARG A 94 26.05 74.86 1.78
C ARG A 94 26.50 75.31 3.17
N ILE A 95 25.63 75.26 4.18
CA ILE A 95 25.96 75.59 5.58
C ILE A 95 26.96 74.56 6.13
N LEU A 96 26.67 73.26 6.01
CA LEU A 96 27.55 72.20 6.47
C LEU A 96 28.93 72.23 5.77
N VAL A 97 29.00 72.61 4.49
CA VAL A 97 30.27 72.83 3.78
C VAL A 97 31.02 74.08 4.29
N GLN A 98 30.31 75.15 4.67
CA GLN A 98 30.94 76.31 5.31
C GLN A 98 31.43 76.02 6.73
N GLU A 99 30.68 75.27 7.53
CA GLU A 99 31.06 74.86 8.88
C GLU A 99 32.27 73.93 8.86
N ARG A 100 32.28 72.92 7.98
CA ARG A 100 33.45 72.08 7.74
C ARG A 100 34.65 72.91 7.29
N GLY A 101 34.46 73.81 6.33
CA GLY A 101 35.48 74.77 5.90
C GLY A 101 35.88 75.83 6.95
N ALA A 102 35.27 75.83 8.14
CA ALA A 102 35.69 76.60 9.31
C ALA A 102 36.38 75.70 10.36
N GLN A 103 35.93 74.44 10.51
CA GLN A 103 36.60 73.42 11.31
C GLN A 103 37.99 73.09 10.75
N ASP A 104 38.10 72.84 9.43
CA ASP A 104 39.37 72.55 8.75
C ASP A 104 40.40 73.68 8.94
N ARG A 105 39.94 74.95 9.03
CA ARG A 105 40.81 76.10 9.32
C ARG A 105 41.24 76.16 10.80
N ARG A 106 40.33 75.91 11.74
CA ARG A 106 40.70 75.80 13.18
C ARG A 106 41.71 74.68 13.42
N ILE A 107 41.63 73.58 12.67
CA ILE A 107 42.62 72.49 12.73
C ILE A 107 43.98 73.00 12.25
N GLN A 108 44.05 73.68 11.08
CA GLN A 108 45.31 74.27 10.59
C GLN A 108 45.90 75.33 11.53
N ASP A 109 45.06 76.16 12.15
CA ASP A 109 45.50 77.15 13.14
C ASP A 109 46.12 76.46 14.37
N LEU A 110 45.50 75.38 14.87
CA LEU A 110 46.02 74.57 15.99
C LEU A 110 47.30 73.79 15.62
N GLU A 111 47.37 73.21 14.42
CA GLU A 111 48.59 72.55 13.90
C GLU A 111 49.77 73.53 13.86
N ALA A 112 49.53 74.78 13.43
CA ALA A 112 50.55 75.84 13.42
C ALA A 112 50.94 76.31 14.83
N GLU A 113 50.04 76.28 15.82
CA GLU A 113 50.40 76.53 17.22
C GLU A 113 51.23 75.37 17.83
N VAL A 114 50.93 74.11 17.47
CA VAL A 114 51.72 72.94 17.89
C VAL A 114 53.14 72.99 17.30
N GLU A 115 53.31 73.24 15.99
CA GLU A 115 54.63 73.36 15.36
C GLU A 115 55.48 74.48 16.02
N LYS A 116 54.81 75.59 16.39
CA LYS A 116 55.42 76.72 17.10
C LYS A 116 55.74 76.43 18.58
N MET A 117 55.01 75.52 19.22
CA MET A 117 55.30 75.00 20.56
C MET A 117 56.48 74.02 20.53
N GLU A 118 56.53 73.10 19.57
CA GLU A 118 57.65 72.18 19.36
C GLU A 118 58.95 72.95 19.05
N ALA A 119 58.89 74.01 18.25
CA ALA A 119 60.05 74.86 17.99
C ALA A 119 60.61 75.51 19.27
N LYS A 120 59.75 75.98 20.18
CA LYS A 120 60.15 76.50 21.49
C LYS A 120 60.73 75.42 22.40
N LEU A 121 60.10 74.24 22.46
CA LEU A 121 60.58 73.11 23.27
C LEU A 121 61.97 72.65 22.81
N ASN A 122 62.18 72.53 21.50
CA ASN A 122 63.48 72.19 20.92
C ASN A 122 64.56 73.26 21.18
N ALA A 123 64.20 74.54 21.28
CA ALA A 123 65.12 75.59 21.71
C ALA A 123 65.51 75.44 23.20
N ALA A 124 64.52 75.27 24.09
CA ALA A 124 64.75 75.10 25.52
C ALA A 124 65.54 73.84 25.87
N VAL A 125 65.36 72.74 25.11
CA VAL A 125 66.17 71.52 25.26
C VAL A 125 67.64 71.76 24.88
N ARG A 126 67.92 72.52 23.82
CA ARG A 126 69.29 72.89 23.44
C ARG A 126 69.96 73.79 24.48
N GLU A 127 69.22 74.75 25.04
CA GLU A 127 69.70 75.63 26.11
C GLU A 127 69.96 74.85 27.42
N LYS A 128 69.07 73.94 27.82
CA LYS A 128 69.30 73.01 28.93
C LYS A 128 70.58 72.18 28.73
N THR A 129 70.87 71.78 27.49
CA THR A 129 72.06 70.99 27.14
C THR A 129 73.34 71.82 27.23
N SER A 130 73.35 73.09 26.80
CA SER A 130 74.52 73.98 26.94
C SER A 130 74.77 74.39 28.39
N LEU A 131 73.72 74.61 29.19
CA LEU A 131 73.84 74.87 30.62
C LEU A 131 74.37 73.65 31.38
N SER A 132 73.92 72.43 31.03
CA SER A 132 74.46 71.19 31.62
C SER A 132 75.95 71.00 31.31
N ALA A 133 76.39 71.27 30.07
CA ALA A 133 77.81 71.26 29.70
C ALA A 133 78.62 72.34 30.43
N SER A 134 78.01 73.49 30.74
CA SER A 134 78.63 74.59 31.48
C SER A 134 78.83 74.25 32.97
N ASN A 135 77.85 73.61 33.62
CA ASN A 135 77.99 73.12 35.00
C ASN A 135 79.12 72.09 35.12
N ALA A 136 79.22 71.13 34.20
CA ALA A 136 80.30 70.13 34.19
C ALA A 136 81.71 70.77 34.03
N SER A 137 81.80 71.97 33.44
CA SER A 137 83.04 72.75 33.39
C SER A 137 83.34 73.45 34.72
N LEU A 138 82.32 74.06 35.34
CA LEU A 138 82.44 74.76 36.62
C LEU A 138 82.77 73.81 37.79
N GLU A 139 82.15 72.63 37.85
CA GLU A 139 82.49 71.59 38.84
C GLU A 139 83.97 71.19 38.73
N LYS A 140 84.50 71.08 37.51
CA LYS A 140 85.91 70.76 37.26
C LYS A 140 86.86 71.86 37.74
N GLN A 141 86.51 73.13 37.55
CA GLN A 141 87.27 74.27 38.08
C GLN A 141 87.23 74.34 39.62
N LEU A 142 86.09 74.01 40.22
CA LEU A 142 85.91 74.01 41.68
C LEU A 142 86.83 72.97 42.35
N ILE A 143 87.01 71.80 41.72
CA ILE A 143 87.95 70.76 42.17
C ILE A 143 89.42 71.22 42.10
N GLU A 144 89.82 72.01 41.10
CA GLU A 144 91.17 72.60 41.02
C GLU A 144 91.38 73.71 42.07
N LEU A 145 90.36 74.53 42.34
CA LEU A 145 90.38 75.52 43.42
C LEU A 145 90.48 74.87 44.82
N THR A 146 89.80 73.75 45.06
CA THR A 146 89.95 73.00 46.32
C THR A 146 91.39 72.50 46.51
N ARG A 147 91.98 71.88 45.47
CA ARG A 147 93.38 71.39 45.53
C ARG A 147 94.41 72.49 45.77
N THR A 148 94.24 73.66 45.16
CA THR A 148 95.17 74.79 45.35
C THR A 148 95.04 75.44 46.72
N ASN A 149 93.82 75.47 47.29
CA ASN A 149 93.57 75.99 48.64
C ASN A 149 94.15 75.07 49.74
N GLU A 150 94.09 73.75 49.58
CA GLU A 150 94.81 72.81 50.46
C GLU A 150 96.33 72.97 50.37
N LEU A 151 96.88 73.17 49.17
CA LEU A 151 98.33 73.38 48.99
C LEU A 151 98.80 74.66 49.72
N LEU A 152 98.03 75.74 49.66
CA LEU A 152 98.34 77.02 50.32
C LEU A 152 98.27 76.95 51.85
N LYS A 153 97.40 76.10 52.43
CA LYS A 153 97.30 75.93 53.89
C LYS A 153 98.51 75.23 54.52
N SER A 154 99.41 74.64 53.73
CA SER A 154 100.56 73.87 54.22
C SER A 154 101.90 74.64 54.32
N LYS A 155 101.91 75.96 54.09
CA LYS A 155 103.18 76.72 53.88
C LYS A 155 103.38 78.04 54.65
N PHE A 156 102.56 78.38 55.65
CA PHE A 156 102.76 79.61 56.45
C PHE A 156 102.42 79.46 57.94
N SER A 157 103.44 79.28 58.79
CA SER A 157 103.39 79.48 60.24
C SER A 157 104.80 79.59 60.85
N GLU A 158 105.01 80.56 61.75
CA GLU A 158 106.22 80.79 62.59
C GLU A 158 107.51 81.21 61.82
N ASP A 159 108.48 81.95 62.39
CA ASP A 159 108.82 82.22 63.81
C ASP A 159 109.13 83.74 64.09
N ASN A 160 109.79 84.09 65.21
CA ASN A 160 109.42 85.25 66.07
C ASN A 160 110.60 86.13 66.58
N ASN A 161 110.23 87.22 67.29
CA ASN A 161 110.89 87.93 68.41
C ASN A 161 111.82 89.17 68.22
N GLN A 162 111.34 90.28 68.82
CA GLN A 162 111.99 91.20 69.78
C GLN A 162 113.39 91.82 69.51
N LYS A 163 113.45 93.18 69.49
CA LYS A 163 114.63 93.94 69.99
C LYS A 163 114.46 95.42 70.38
N ASN A 164 113.40 96.13 69.98
CA ASN A 164 113.37 97.60 70.04
C ASN A 164 112.79 98.27 71.32
N LEU A 165 112.73 97.57 72.47
CA LEU A 165 112.07 98.07 73.69
C LEU A 165 112.89 99.08 74.54
N ARG A 166 114.05 99.57 74.06
CA ARG A 166 114.94 100.47 74.85
C ARG A 166 115.30 101.81 74.20
N ILE A 167 114.76 102.12 73.01
CA ILE A 167 114.98 103.41 72.34
C ILE A 167 113.86 104.42 72.68
N LEU A 168 112.63 103.93 72.82
CA LEU A 168 111.41 104.72 73.11
C LEU A 168 111.47 105.58 74.38
N SER A 169 112.26 105.18 75.39
CA SER A 169 112.33 105.85 76.69
C SER A 169 113.02 107.22 76.64
N LEU A 170 113.90 107.48 75.67
CA LEU A 170 114.67 108.73 75.61
C LEU A 170 113.95 109.84 74.80
N GLU A 171 113.17 109.48 73.77
CA GLU A 171 112.38 110.44 73.00
C GLU A 171 111.18 110.98 73.79
N LEU A 172 110.58 110.15 74.66
CA LEU A 172 109.46 110.52 75.53
C LEU A 172 109.73 111.79 76.34
N MET A 173 110.97 112.01 76.79
CA MET A 173 111.31 113.20 77.58
C MET A 173 111.34 114.48 76.74
N LYS A 174 111.84 114.43 75.51
CA LYS A 174 111.83 115.58 74.58
C LYS A 174 110.42 115.88 74.06
N LEU A 175 109.59 114.85 73.88
CA LEU A 175 108.18 115.00 73.50
C LEU A 175 107.33 115.61 74.62
N ARG A 176 107.68 115.43 75.91
CA ARG A 176 106.90 115.94 77.05
C ARG A 176 106.71 117.47 77.02
N ASN A 177 107.77 118.23 76.78
CA ASN A 177 107.68 119.71 76.77
C ASN A 177 106.98 120.23 75.49
N LYS A 178 106.99 119.46 74.40
CA LYS A 178 106.23 119.75 73.17
C LYS A 178 104.75 119.31 73.26
N ARG A 179 104.44 118.39 74.19
CA ARG A 179 103.09 117.93 74.53
C ARG A 179 102.31 118.98 75.31
N GLU A 180 102.91 119.69 76.27
CA GLU A 180 102.18 120.69 77.09
C GLU A 180 101.63 121.87 76.28
N THR A 181 102.42 122.42 75.34
CA THR A 181 101.95 123.47 74.43
C THR A 181 100.86 122.97 73.47
N LYS A 182 100.94 121.73 72.98
CA LYS A 182 99.84 121.10 72.23
C LYS A 182 98.61 120.79 73.10
N MET A 183 98.77 120.49 74.38
CA MET A 183 97.69 120.08 75.27
C MET A 183 96.64 121.19 75.43
N ARG A 184 97.07 122.46 75.58
CA ARG A 184 96.15 123.60 75.64
C ARG A 184 95.37 123.80 74.33
N SER A 185 95.97 123.48 73.17
CA SER A 185 95.27 123.46 71.88
C SER A 185 94.43 122.20 71.63
N MET A 186 94.57 121.17 72.46
CA MET A 186 93.87 119.89 72.37
C MET A 186 92.56 119.93 73.16
N MET A 187 92.58 120.46 74.39
CA MET A 187 91.39 120.60 75.26
C MET A 187 90.24 121.31 74.53
N ALA A 188 90.52 122.47 73.94
CA ALA A 188 89.54 123.26 73.16
C ALA A 188 89.04 122.60 71.86
N LYS A 189 89.63 121.46 71.44
CA LYS A 189 89.12 120.62 70.34
C LYS A 189 88.43 119.34 70.84
N GLN A 190 88.66 118.95 72.09
CA GLN A 190 88.07 117.78 72.71
C GLN A 190 86.59 118.05 73.06
N GLU A 191 86.28 119.16 73.72
CA GLU A 191 84.91 119.58 74.06
C GLU A 191 84.00 119.65 72.81
N GLY A 192 84.50 120.26 71.73
CA GLY A 192 83.77 120.37 70.46
C GLY A 192 83.63 119.06 69.67
N MET A 193 84.32 118.00 70.08
CA MET A 193 84.20 116.65 69.52
C MET A 193 83.28 115.77 70.38
N GLU A 194 83.30 115.96 71.70
CA GLU A 194 82.48 115.25 72.69
C GLU A 194 80.98 115.55 72.53
N VAL A 195 80.62 116.82 72.25
CA VAL A 195 79.24 117.21 71.89
C VAL A 195 78.74 116.50 70.63
N LYS A 196 79.61 116.31 69.62
CA LYS A 196 79.25 115.57 68.40
C LYS A 196 79.08 114.09 68.66
N LEU A 197 79.90 113.52 69.54
CA LEU A 197 79.82 112.11 69.92
C LEU A 197 78.48 111.81 70.62
N GLN A 198 78.05 112.67 71.56
CA GLN A 198 76.73 112.56 72.20
C GLN A 198 75.56 112.63 71.19
N LEU A 199 75.63 113.53 70.20
CA LEU A 199 74.62 113.61 69.15
C LEU A 199 74.55 112.33 68.29
N THR A 200 75.70 111.78 67.90
CA THR A 200 75.74 110.50 67.17
C THR A 200 75.28 109.30 68.00
N GLN A 201 75.56 109.30 69.31
CA GLN A 201 75.09 108.27 70.24
C GLN A 201 73.55 108.23 70.28
N LYS A 202 72.89 109.40 70.35
CA LYS A 202 71.42 109.49 70.37
C LYS A 202 70.79 108.98 69.07
N ASN A 203 71.34 109.41 67.93
CA ASN A 203 70.85 109.00 66.61
C ASN A 203 70.96 107.48 66.38
N LEU A 204 71.97 106.82 66.98
CA LEU A 204 72.11 105.37 66.91
C LEU A 204 70.96 104.66 67.64
N VAL A 205 70.63 105.08 68.87
CA VAL A 205 69.52 104.50 69.65
C VAL A 205 68.18 104.67 68.93
N GLU A 206 67.89 105.88 68.41
CA GLU A 206 66.69 106.15 67.61
C GLU A 206 66.61 105.36 66.29
N SER A 207 67.73 104.81 65.81
CA SER A 207 67.76 103.90 64.65
C SER A 207 67.52 102.44 65.04
N GLN A 208 67.99 102.01 66.22
CA GLN A 208 67.82 100.65 66.72
C GLN A 208 66.36 100.38 67.14
N GLU A 209 65.66 101.35 67.75
CA GLU A 209 64.23 101.24 68.04
C GLU A 209 63.38 101.05 66.75
N LYS A 210 63.78 101.69 65.65
CA LYS A 210 63.09 101.56 64.36
C LYS A 210 63.33 100.20 63.70
N ILE A 211 64.48 99.58 63.91
CA ILE A 211 64.76 98.22 63.42
C ILE A 211 63.84 97.22 64.13
N VAL A 212 63.75 97.27 65.45
CA VAL A 212 62.85 96.38 66.24
C VAL A 212 61.37 96.56 65.84
N GLN A 213 60.93 97.79 65.54
CA GLN A 213 59.57 98.03 65.02
C GLN A 213 59.32 97.50 63.60
N LEU A 214 60.36 97.30 62.78
CA LEU A 214 60.24 96.73 61.43
C LEU A 214 60.32 95.20 61.47
N GLU A 215 61.19 94.63 62.31
CA GLU A 215 61.27 93.19 62.58
C GLU A 215 59.93 92.66 63.12
N GLY A 216 59.33 93.36 64.08
CA GLY A 216 57.99 93.00 64.60
C GLY A 216 56.86 93.06 63.56
N LYS A 217 56.99 93.90 62.52
CA LYS A 217 56.02 93.96 61.41
C LYS A 217 56.24 92.86 60.38
N LEU A 218 57.49 92.47 60.13
CA LEU A 218 57.81 91.34 59.26
C LEU A 218 57.19 90.04 59.79
N VAL A 219 57.34 89.75 61.09
CA VAL A 219 56.77 88.55 61.72
C VAL A 219 55.24 88.49 61.60
N SER A 220 54.53 89.61 61.71
CA SER A 220 53.09 89.65 61.48
C SER A 220 52.72 89.32 60.03
N ILE A 221 53.40 89.93 59.05
CA ILE A 221 53.13 89.75 57.61
C ILE A 221 53.48 88.32 57.16
N GLU A 222 54.53 87.71 57.73
CA GLU A 222 54.86 86.30 57.47
C GLU A 222 53.78 85.36 58.03
N LYS A 223 53.18 85.70 59.17
CA LYS A 223 52.10 84.91 59.75
C LYS A 223 50.80 85.02 58.96
N GLU A 224 50.39 86.24 58.58
CA GLU A 224 49.22 86.48 57.72
C GLU A 224 49.32 85.67 56.40
N LYS A 225 50.51 85.62 55.79
CA LYS A 225 50.77 84.83 54.58
C LYS A 225 50.77 83.30 54.76
N ILE A 226 50.99 82.81 55.98
CA ILE A 226 50.88 81.38 56.30
C ILE A 226 49.39 81.02 56.45
N ASP A 227 48.61 81.88 57.10
CA ASP A 227 47.17 81.68 57.28
C ASP A 227 46.44 81.75 55.91
N GLU A 228 46.75 82.74 55.05
CA GLU A 228 46.27 82.84 53.64
C GLU A 228 46.61 81.59 52.80
N LYS A 229 47.80 81.02 53.01
CA LYS A 229 48.19 79.76 52.36
C LYS A 229 47.30 78.59 52.80
N SER A 230 46.99 78.50 54.09
CA SER A 230 46.13 77.44 54.63
C SER A 230 44.68 77.53 54.16
N GLU A 231 44.21 78.70 53.73
CA GLU A 231 42.87 78.88 53.14
C GLU A 231 42.87 78.60 51.64
N THR A 232 43.92 78.99 50.92
CA THR A 232 44.07 78.68 49.49
C THR A 232 44.30 77.19 49.21
N GLU A 233 44.98 76.45 50.09
CA GLU A 233 45.09 74.99 49.99
C GLU A 233 43.74 74.29 50.18
N LYS A 234 42.90 74.73 51.15
CA LYS A 234 41.53 74.19 51.33
C LYS A 234 40.61 74.53 50.16
N LEU A 235 40.76 75.71 49.56
CA LEU A 235 39.99 76.09 48.36
C LEU A 235 40.36 75.22 47.15
N LEU A 236 41.62 74.79 47.03
CA LEU A 236 42.02 73.83 45.99
C LEU A 236 41.41 72.44 46.23
N GLU A 237 41.40 71.95 47.47
CA GLU A 237 40.77 70.68 47.85
C GLU A 237 39.27 70.66 47.49
N TYR A 238 38.51 71.72 47.83
CA TYR A 238 37.11 71.84 47.40
C TYR A 238 36.92 71.98 45.88
N ILE A 239 37.88 72.55 45.15
CA ILE A 239 37.82 72.63 43.68
C ILE A 239 38.02 71.24 43.05
N GLU A 240 38.91 70.40 43.59
CA GLU A 240 39.07 69.01 43.14
C GLU A 240 37.83 68.15 43.47
N GLU A 241 37.23 68.30 44.66
CA GLU A 241 35.96 67.64 44.99
C GLU A 241 34.83 68.04 44.03
N ILE A 242 34.69 69.34 43.74
CA ILE A 242 33.67 69.85 42.80
C ILE A 242 33.94 69.38 41.37
N SER A 243 35.21 69.29 40.93
CA SER A 243 35.56 68.75 39.62
C SER A 243 35.17 67.27 39.53
N CYS A 244 35.53 66.45 40.51
CA CYS A 244 35.19 65.03 40.54
C CYS A 244 33.66 64.81 40.57
N ALA A 245 32.92 65.63 41.31
CA ALA A 245 31.46 65.63 41.30
C ALA A 245 30.89 66.04 39.93
N SER A 246 31.49 67.02 39.25
CA SER A 246 31.10 67.44 37.90
C SER A 246 31.32 66.31 36.87
N ASP A 247 32.47 65.66 36.88
CA ASP A 247 32.80 64.54 35.99
C ASP A 247 31.82 63.36 36.18
N GLN A 248 31.45 63.07 37.43
CA GLN A 248 30.46 62.05 37.75
C GLN A 248 29.03 62.44 37.32
N VAL A 249 28.70 63.74 37.31
CA VAL A 249 27.43 64.25 36.75
C VAL A 249 27.43 64.21 35.21
N GLU A 250 28.54 64.51 34.55
CA GLU A 250 28.70 64.35 33.09
C GLU A 250 28.50 62.88 32.68
N LYS A 251 29.11 61.95 33.43
CA LYS A 251 28.92 60.51 33.22
C LYS A 251 27.45 60.09 33.37
N TYR A 252 26.75 60.55 34.41
CA TYR A 252 25.33 60.24 34.58
C TYR A 252 24.45 60.85 33.47
N LYS A 253 24.79 62.02 32.91
CA LYS A 253 24.09 62.55 31.71
C LYS A 253 24.25 61.61 30.51
N LEU A 254 25.44 61.06 30.31
CA LEU A 254 25.72 60.12 29.22
C LEU A 254 24.94 58.80 29.41
N ASP A 255 24.97 58.24 30.62
CA ASP A 255 24.21 57.03 30.98
C ASP A 255 22.70 57.24 30.78
N ILE A 256 22.15 58.41 31.17
CA ILE A 256 20.74 58.77 30.95
C ILE A 256 20.42 58.91 29.46
N ALA A 257 21.28 59.56 28.66
CA ALA A 257 21.07 59.70 27.22
C ALA A 257 21.05 58.33 26.51
N GLN A 258 21.94 57.40 26.90
CA GLN A 258 21.95 56.04 26.37
C GLN A 258 20.71 55.25 26.78
N LEU A 259 20.22 55.41 28.02
CA LEU A 259 18.97 54.81 28.47
C LEU A 259 17.74 55.37 27.75
N GLU A 260 17.71 56.67 27.45
CA GLU A 260 16.65 57.26 26.62
C GLU A 260 16.65 56.73 25.18
N GLU A 261 17.83 56.53 24.58
CA GLU A 261 17.97 55.95 23.24
C GLU A 261 17.46 54.51 23.22
N ASN A 262 17.97 53.66 24.13
CA ASN A 262 17.50 52.28 24.31
C ASN A 262 15.97 52.21 24.54
N LEU A 263 15.41 53.16 25.30
CA LEU A 263 13.98 53.22 25.56
C LEU A 263 13.18 53.69 24.33
N LYS A 264 13.74 54.54 23.46
CA LYS A 264 13.13 54.89 22.16
C LYS A 264 13.10 53.67 21.23
N GLU A 265 14.20 52.90 21.15
CA GLU A 265 14.26 51.65 20.37
C GLU A 265 13.25 50.62 20.87
N LYS A 266 13.20 50.34 22.18
CA LYS A 266 12.25 49.37 22.74
C LYS A 266 10.78 49.78 22.60
N ASN A 267 10.48 51.08 22.62
CA ASN A 267 9.13 51.55 22.26
C ASN A 267 8.81 51.33 20.77
N HIS A 268 9.79 51.42 19.88
CA HIS A 268 9.61 51.12 18.46
C HIS A 268 9.40 49.61 18.20
N GLU A 269 10.17 48.74 18.87
CA GLU A 269 9.93 47.28 18.86
C GLU A 269 8.51 46.94 19.35
N VAL A 270 8.07 47.52 20.46
CA VAL A 270 6.72 47.29 21.00
C VAL A 270 5.62 47.79 20.05
N LEU A 271 5.84 48.89 19.31
CA LEU A 271 4.91 49.36 18.28
C LEU A 271 4.84 48.40 17.08
N SER A 272 5.98 47.92 16.60
CA SER A 272 6.03 46.94 15.51
C SER A 272 5.37 45.61 15.89
N LEU A 273 5.62 45.10 17.10
CA LEU A 273 4.99 43.89 17.62
C LEU A 273 3.47 44.05 17.78
N LYS A 274 2.98 45.23 18.17
CA LYS A 274 1.53 45.51 18.22
C LYS A 274 0.89 45.50 16.83
N GLN A 275 1.51 46.14 15.84
CA GLN A 275 1.01 46.14 14.46
C GLN A 275 0.95 44.71 13.90
N SER A 276 2.01 43.92 14.09
CA SER A 276 2.02 42.51 13.67
C SER A 276 0.96 41.68 14.40
N LEU A 277 0.67 41.96 15.68
CA LEU A 277 -0.40 41.29 16.42
C LEU A 277 -1.79 41.67 15.88
N GLU A 278 -2.04 42.93 15.54
CA GLU A 278 -3.30 43.39 14.94
C GLU A 278 -3.52 42.79 13.53
N GLU A 279 -2.47 42.69 12.71
CA GLU A 279 -2.50 41.97 11.43
C GLU A 279 -2.84 40.48 11.62
N ASN A 280 -2.18 39.80 12.57
CA ASN A 280 -2.45 38.40 12.88
C ASN A 280 -3.87 38.17 13.40
N ILE A 281 -4.39 39.05 14.27
CA ILE A 281 -5.79 39.01 14.74
C ILE A 281 -6.76 39.18 13.56
N THR A 282 -6.45 40.06 12.60
CA THR A 282 -7.27 40.28 11.40
C THR A 282 -7.29 39.04 10.49
N ILE A 283 -6.14 38.40 10.30
CA ILE A 283 -6.01 37.15 9.53
C ILE A 283 -6.78 36.01 10.21
N LEU A 284 -6.62 35.83 11.52
CA LEU A 284 -7.32 34.80 12.30
C LEU A 284 -8.84 35.02 12.29
N SER A 285 -9.29 36.26 12.42
CA SER A 285 -10.73 36.62 12.34
C SER A 285 -11.32 36.25 10.99
N LYS A 286 -10.59 36.51 9.89
CA LYS A 286 -11.01 36.06 8.56
C LYS A 286 -11.02 34.54 8.43
N GLN A 287 -10.01 33.84 8.95
CA GLN A 287 -9.99 32.37 8.93
C GLN A 287 -11.15 31.75 9.72
N ILE A 288 -11.59 32.38 10.82
CA ILE A 288 -12.77 31.96 11.57
C ILE A 288 -14.05 32.11 10.72
N GLU A 289 -14.21 33.21 9.98
CA GLU A 289 -15.37 33.42 9.10
C GLU A 289 -15.37 32.49 7.88
N ASP A 290 -14.19 32.27 7.27
CA ASP A 290 -13.94 31.27 6.23
C ASP A 290 -14.15 29.83 6.74
N MET A 291 -14.17 29.60 8.06
CA MET A 291 -14.49 28.30 8.66
C MET A 291 -15.98 28.18 9.02
N LYS A 292 -16.63 29.22 9.57
CA LYS A 292 -18.08 29.24 9.80
C LYS A 292 -18.88 28.97 8.52
N SER A 293 -18.52 29.65 7.44
CA SER A 293 -19.16 29.46 6.13
C SER A 293 -19.02 28.03 5.59
N LYS A 294 -17.87 27.37 5.83
CA LYS A 294 -17.69 25.95 5.52
C LYS A 294 -18.52 25.04 6.42
N CYS A 295 -18.63 25.33 7.72
CA CYS A 295 -19.49 24.59 8.62
C CYS A 295 -20.96 24.66 8.17
N GLN A 296 -21.45 25.84 7.78
CA GLN A 296 -22.82 26.01 7.27
C GLN A 296 -23.06 25.17 6.00
N VAL A 297 -22.14 25.22 5.01
CA VAL A 297 -22.25 24.39 3.80
C VAL A 297 -22.22 22.89 4.14
N LEU A 298 -21.43 22.46 5.12
CA LEU A 298 -21.40 21.07 5.57
C LEU A 298 -22.68 20.65 6.34
N GLU A 299 -23.36 21.59 6.99
CA GLU A 299 -24.68 21.35 7.61
C GLU A 299 -25.78 21.24 6.53
N GLU A 300 -25.72 22.07 5.49
CA GLU A 300 -26.60 21.98 4.31
C GLU A 300 -26.37 20.65 3.54
N GLU A 301 -25.12 20.27 3.24
CA GLU A 301 -24.77 18.99 2.60
C GLU A 301 -25.21 17.77 3.44
N LYS A 302 -25.11 17.86 4.77
CA LYS A 302 -25.55 16.83 5.71
C LYS A 302 -27.07 16.65 5.66
N GLU A 303 -27.84 17.73 5.65
CA GLU A 303 -29.30 17.66 5.58
C GLU A 303 -29.77 17.10 4.24
N ASP A 304 -29.13 17.51 3.13
CA ASP A 304 -29.34 16.90 1.81
C ASP A 304 -29.01 15.40 1.78
N LEU A 305 -28.00 14.95 2.53
CA LEU A 305 -27.66 13.53 2.68
C LEU A 305 -28.69 12.76 3.52
N ILE A 306 -29.20 13.37 4.60
CA ILE A 306 -30.28 12.79 5.43
C ILE A 306 -31.55 12.61 4.59
N ASN A 307 -31.95 13.61 3.82
CA ASN A 307 -33.13 13.53 2.96
C ASN A 307 -32.98 12.48 1.84
N ARG A 308 -31.83 12.42 1.15
CA ARG A 308 -31.55 11.38 0.14
C ARG A 308 -31.49 9.96 0.72
N ASN A 309 -31.00 9.80 1.95
CA ASN A 309 -31.03 8.50 2.63
C ASN A 309 -32.47 8.11 2.99
N ARG A 310 -33.29 9.05 3.47
CA ARG A 310 -34.70 8.83 3.77
C ARG A 310 -35.49 8.40 2.53
N GLU A 311 -35.35 9.12 1.41
CA GLU A 311 -35.96 8.72 0.13
C GLU A 311 -35.51 7.31 -0.29
N ARG A 312 -34.24 6.96 -0.07
CA ARG A 312 -33.71 5.63 -0.37
C ARG A 312 -34.32 4.56 0.53
N ASP A 313 -34.46 4.82 1.82
CA ASP A 313 -35.07 3.88 2.78
C ASP A 313 -36.57 3.68 2.50
N GLU A 314 -37.29 4.74 2.13
CA GLU A 314 -38.70 4.66 1.71
C GLU A 314 -38.84 3.84 0.41
N ASN A 315 -37.95 4.02 -0.58
CA ASN A 315 -37.89 3.17 -1.78
C ASN A 315 -37.56 1.70 -1.45
N LEU A 316 -36.53 1.45 -0.64
CA LEU A 316 -36.13 0.09 -0.24
C LEU A 316 -37.23 -0.66 0.52
N ASN A 317 -37.98 0.04 1.39
CA ASN A 317 -39.14 -0.55 2.06
C ASN A 317 -40.25 -0.95 1.07
N SER A 318 -40.49 -0.14 0.02
CA SER A 318 -41.44 -0.50 -1.04
C SER A 318 -41.00 -1.72 -1.86
N GLU A 319 -39.70 -1.81 -2.17
CA GLU A 319 -39.12 -2.95 -2.89
C GLU A 319 -39.19 -4.24 -2.04
N ILE A 320 -38.81 -4.17 -0.76
CA ILE A 320 -38.93 -5.26 0.21
C ILE A 320 -40.40 -5.74 0.33
N GLN A 321 -41.38 -4.84 0.29
CA GLN A 321 -42.78 -5.23 0.33
C GLN A 321 -43.21 -5.95 -0.95
N SER A 322 -42.82 -5.46 -2.13
CA SER A 322 -43.09 -6.15 -3.41
C SER A 322 -42.45 -7.55 -3.51
N LEU A 323 -41.27 -7.73 -2.88
CA LEU A 323 -40.59 -9.01 -2.80
C LEU A 323 -41.28 -9.98 -1.82
N LYS A 324 -41.83 -9.49 -0.71
CA LYS A 324 -42.67 -10.30 0.20
C LYS A 324 -43.94 -10.77 -0.50
N GLU A 325 -44.63 -9.89 -1.22
CA GLU A 325 -45.83 -10.23 -1.98
C GLU A 325 -45.54 -11.29 -3.06
N ARG A 326 -44.41 -11.17 -3.77
CA ARG A 326 -43.97 -12.19 -4.74
C ARG A 326 -43.61 -13.52 -4.08
N SER A 327 -42.88 -13.51 -2.96
CA SER A 327 -42.52 -14.72 -2.22
C SER A 327 -43.74 -15.47 -1.68
N ILE A 328 -44.83 -14.77 -1.33
CA ILE A 328 -46.11 -15.38 -0.98
C ILE A 328 -46.74 -16.08 -2.19
N LEU A 329 -46.70 -15.45 -3.38
CA LEU A 329 -47.20 -16.03 -4.62
C LEU A 329 -46.41 -17.29 -5.03
N GLU A 330 -45.08 -17.21 -5.04
CA GLU A 330 -44.17 -18.32 -5.35
C GLU A 330 -44.38 -19.52 -4.40
N LYS A 331 -44.69 -19.25 -3.12
CA LYS A 331 -45.04 -20.29 -2.15
C LYS A 331 -46.39 -20.95 -2.45
N GLN A 332 -47.39 -20.18 -2.87
CA GLN A 332 -48.69 -20.71 -3.29
C GLN A 332 -48.58 -21.58 -4.55
N GLU A 333 -47.81 -21.14 -5.55
CA GLU A 333 -47.51 -21.97 -6.74
C GLU A 333 -46.78 -23.27 -6.36
N HIS A 334 -45.85 -23.22 -5.40
CA HIS A 334 -45.15 -24.42 -4.94
C HIS A 334 -46.07 -25.39 -4.19
N GLU A 335 -46.99 -24.91 -3.36
CA GLU A 335 -48.00 -25.72 -2.67
C GLU A 335 -48.98 -26.37 -3.67
N GLU A 336 -49.41 -25.65 -4.73
CA GLU A 336 -50.17 -26.23 -5.84
C GLU A 336 -49.39 -27.32 -6.59
N LEU A 337 -48.10 -27.10 -6.85
CA LEU A 337 -47.25 -28.08 -7.54
C LEU A 337 -47.04 -29.34 -6.68
N GLN A 338 -46.91 -29.22 -5.35
CA GLN A 338 -46.87 -30.37 -4.46
C GLN A 338 -48.17 -31.20 -4.50
N GLN A 339 -49.35 -30.56 -4.55
CA GLN A 339 -50.61 -31.28 -4.72
C GLN A 339 -50.69 -32.02 -6.06
N LYS A 340 -50.21 -31.40 -7.15
CA LYS A 340 -50.17 -32.02 -8.49
C LYS A 340 -49.21 -33.22 -8.53
N VAL A 341 -48.07 -33.16 -7.85
CA VAL A 341 -47.15 -34.30 -7.68
C VAL A 341 -47.82 -35.44 -6.92
N LEU A 342 -48.47 -35.16 -5.78
CA LEU A 342 -49.19 -36.18 -4.98
C LEU A 342 -50.32 -36.88 -5.78
N GLN A 343 -51.02 -36.14 -6.64
CA GLN A 343 -52.00 -36.74 -7.56
C GLN A 343 -51.34 -37.63 -8.61
N MET A 344 -50.20 -37.21 -9.17
CA MET A 344 -49.47 -37.97 -10.19
C MET A 344 -48.85 -39.25 -9.62
N ASP A 345 -48.32 -39.21 -8.39
CA ASP A 345 -47.82 -40.39 -7.68
C ASP A 345 -48.94 -41.40 -7.39
N SER A 346 -50.13 -40.93 -7.04
CA SER A 346 -51.32 -41.79 -6.85
C SER A 346 -51.73 -42.51 -8.13
N LEU A 347 -51.75 -41.80 -9.27
CA LEU A 347 -52.01 -42.40 -10.58
C LEU A 347 -50.92 -43.40 -10.99
N LEU A 348 -49.64 -43.08 -10.74
CA LEU A 348 -48.52 -43.97 -10.99
C LEU A 348 -48.57 -45.25 -10.11
N GLN A 349 -49.09 -45.14 -8.90
CA GLN A 349 -49.35 -46.30 -8.04
C GLN A 349 -50.42 -47.22 -8.64
N GLN A 350 -51.51 -46.64 -9.13
CA GLN A 350 -52.62 -47.36 -9.75
C GLN A 350 -52.23 -48.04 -11.09
N GLU A 351 -51.40 -47.38 -11.90
CA GLU A 351 -50.76 -47.96 -13.09
C GLU A 351 -49.88 -49.17 -12.74
N LYS A 352 -49.09 -49.10 -11.66
CA LYS A 352 -48.25 -50.24 -11.20
C LYS A 352 -49.10 -51.42 -10.76
N GLU A 353 -50.20 -51.18 -10.05
CA GLU A 353 -51.13 -52.24 -9.63
C GLU A 353 -51.76 -52.92 -10.86
N LEU A 354 -52.27 -52.15 -11.83
CA LEU A 354 -52.80 -52.65 -13.11
C LEU A 354 -51.76 -53.46 -13.89
N SER A 355 -50.54 -52.95 -13.99
CA SER A 355 -49.41 -53.61 -14.65
C SER A 355 -49.08 -54.95 -13.98
N SER A 356 -48.99 -54.99 -12.65
CA SER A 356 -48.72 -56.22 -11.90
C SER A 356 -49.82 -57.27 -12.06
N GLY A 357 -51.10 -56.84 -12.09
CA GLY A 357 -52.24 -57.73 -12.32
C GLY A 357 -52.31 -58.27 -13.75
N LEU A 358 -51.87 -57.50 -14.75
CA LEU A 358 -51.68 -57.97 -16.12
C LEU A 358 -50.52 -58.96 -16.22
N GLN A 359 -49.41 -58.68 -15.54
CA GLN A 359 -48.22 -59.53 -15.53
C GLN A 359 -48.50 -60.89 -14.86
N GLN A 360 -49.27 -60.91 -13.77
CA GLN A 360 -49.72 -62.14 -13.12
C GLN A 360 -50.64 -62.98 -14.04
N LYS A 361 -51.57 -62.35 -14.76
CA LYS A 361 -52.42 -63.03 -15.77
C LYS A 361 -51.61 -63.58 -16.94
N LEU A 362 -50.57 -62.88 -17.36
CA LEU A 362 -49.65 -63.35 -18.41
C LEU A 362 -48.93 -64.63 -17.96
N CYS A 363 -48.45 -64.68 -16.71
CA CYS A 363 -47.83 -65.88 -16.15
C CYS A 363 -48.81 -67.06 -16.05
N SER A 364 -50.05 -66.87 -15.56
CA SER A 364 -51.03 -67.97 -15.49
C SER A 364 -51.38 -68.51 -16.88
N PHE A 365 -51.55 -67.63 -17.87
CA PHE A 365 -51.80 -68.04 -19.26
C PHE A 365 -50.59 -68.78 -19.87
N GLN A 366 -49.36 -68.34 -19.58
CA GLN A 366 -48.15 -69.06 -20.00
C GLN A 366 -48.06 -70.45 -19.35
N GLU A 367 -48.44 -70.62 -18.08
CA GLU A 367 -48.51 -71.94 -17.47
C GLU A 367 -49.58 -72.84 -18.09
N GLU A 368 -50.75 -72.30 -18.45
CA GLU A 368 -51.82 -73.05 -19.13
C GLU A 368 -51.38 -73.50 -20.52
N MET A 369 -50.79 -72.60 -21.33
CA MET A 369 -50.19 -72.91 -22.62
C MET A 369 -49.08 -73.98 -22.52
N ILE A 370 -48.28 -73.98 -21.45
CA ILE A 370 -47.27 -75.02 -21.21
C ILE A 370 -47.94 -76.35 -20.85
N LYS A 371 -48.98 -76.36 -20.01
CA LYS A 371 -49.73 -77.58 -19.64
C LYS A 371 -50.36 -78.21 -20.87
N GLU A 372 -51.08 -77.45 -21.70
CA GLU A 372 -51.66 -77.94 -22.96
C GLU A 372 -50.58 -78.47 -23.92
N ARG A 373 -49.47 -77.75 -24.09
CA ARG A 373 -48.36 -78.21 -24.92
C ARG A 373 -47.80 -79.55 -24.41
N THR A 374 -47.58 -79.71 -23.11
CA THR A 374 -47.09 -81.00 -22.56
C THR A 374 -48.10 -82.13 -22.68
N LEU A 375 -49.40 -81.83 -22.73
CA LEU A 375 -50.44 -82.81 -23.01
C LEU A 375 -50.35 -83.28 -24.48
N PHE A 376 -50.31 -82.35 -25.44
CA PHE A 376 -50.16 -82.68 -26.86
C PHE A 376 -48.84 -83.38 -27.19
N GLU A 377 -47.73 -83.03 -26.54
CA GLU A 377 -46.45 -83.76 -26.68
C GLU A 377 -46.55 -85.19 -26.14
N GLY A 378 -47.38 -85.43 -25.12
CA GLY A 378 -47.69 -86.77 -24.61
C GLY A 378 -48.59 -87.58 -25.54
N GLU A 379 -49.67 -86.98 -26.06
CA GLU A 379 -50.61 -87.61 -27.01
C GLU A 379 -49.92 -87.95 -28.33
N LEU A 380 -49.12 -87.02 -28.89
CA LEU A 380 -48.32 -87.25 -30.09
C LEU A 380 -47.34 -88.40 -29.90
N LYS A 381 -46.73 -88.53 -28.71
CA LYS A 381 -45.84 -89.65 -28.40
C LYS A 381 -46.59 -90.98 -28.32
N GLN A 382 -47.80 -91.02 -27.75
CA GLN A 382 -48.63 -92.22 -27.76
C GLN A 382 -49.02 -92.63 -29.18
N ALA A 383 -49.38 -91.67 -30.04
CA ALA A 383 -49.70 -91.94 -31.45
C ALA A 383 -48.49 -92.49 -32.24
N LEU A 384 -47.28 -91.99 -31.96
CA LEU A 384 -46.04 -92.53 -32.54
C LEU A 384 -45.73 -93.94 -32.00
N ASP A 385 -45.85 -94.16 -30.69
CA ASP A 385 -45.70 -95.47 -30.07
C ASP A 385 -46.74 -96.48 -30.61
N GLU A 386 -47.91 -96.05 -31.09
CA GLU A 386 -48.89 -96.90 -31.78
C GLU A 386 -48.57 -97.13 -33.26
N LEU A 387 -48.03 -96.13 -33.96
CA LEU A 387 -47.58 -96.25 -35.35
C LEU A 387 -46.44 -97.27 -35.49
N ASP A 388 -45.44 -97.24 -34.61
CA ASP A 388 -44.37 -98.25 -34.54
C ASP A 388 -44.93 -99.67 -34.36
N LYS A 389 -45.95 -99.85 -33.51
CA LYS A 389 -46.63 -101.14 -33.28
C LYS A 389 -47.46 -101.60 -34.49
N LEU A 390 -47.89 -100.68 -35.36
CA LEU A 390 -48.56 -101.01 -36.61
C LEU A 390 -47.54 -101.38 -37.69
N GLN A 391 -46.44 -100.65 -37.83
CA GLN A 391 -45.35 -100.99 -38.75
C GLN A 391 -44.74 -102.37 -38.43
N GLN A 392 -44.52 -102.69 -37.15
CA GLN A 392 -44.06 -104.03 -36.74
C GLN A 392 -45.06 -105.16 -37.08
N LYS A 393 -46.36 -104.86 -37.17
CA LYS A 393 -47.38 -105.83 -37.61
C LYS A 393 -47.46 -105.94 -39.12
N GLU A 394 -47.24 -104.84 -39.83
CA GLU A 394 -47.15 -104.78 -41.29
C GLU A 394 -45.94 -105.60 -41.77
N GLU A 395 -44.75 -105.39 -41.17
CA GLU A 395 -43.55 -106.20 -41.42
C GLU A 395 -43.76 -107.69 -41.10
N GLN A 396 -44.48 -108.03 -40.02
CA GLN A 396 -44.87 -109.41 -39.72
C GLN A 396 -45.83 -109.99 -40.77
N ALA A 397 -46.76 -109.20 -41.30
CA ALA A 397 -47.69 -109.63 -42.35
C ALA A 397 -47.00 -109.81 -43.71
N GLU A 398 -46.06 -108.93 -44.08
CA GLU A 398 -45.23 -109.09 -45.28
C GLU A 398 -44.37 -110.36 -45.23
N ASN A 399 -43.73 -110.64 -44.08
CA ASN A 399 -42.96 -111.88 -43.89
C ASN A 399 -43.84 -113.14 -43.98
N LEU A 400 -45.08 -113.10 -43.47
CA LEU A 400 -46.03 -114.20 -43.60
C LEU A 400 -46.54 -114.36 -45.05
N LEU A 401 -46.82 -113.26 -45.75
CA LEU A 401 -47.17 -113.30 -47.18
C LEU A 401 -46.07 -113.95 -48.01
N LYS A 402 -44.81 -113.56 -47.77
CA LYS A 402 -43.65 -114.11 -48.48
C LYS A 402 -43.46 -115.61 -48.26
N GLN A 403 -43.68 -116.10 -47.04
CA GLN A 403 -43.69 -117.54 -46.76
C GLN A 403 -44.82 -118.28 -47.49
N LEU A 404 -45.99 -117.67 -47.62
CA LEU A 404 -47.12 -118.24 -48.36
C LEU A 404 -46.90 -118.22 -49.88
N GLU A 405 -46.18 -117.22 -50.41
CA GLU A 405 -45.74 -117.18 -51.81
C GLU A 405 -44.69 -118.27 -52.11
N GLU A 406 -43.68 -118.44 -51.25
CA GLU A 406 -42.69 -119.52 -51.37
C GLU A 406 -43.34 -120.92 -51.29
N GLU A 407 -44.33 -121.12 -50.39
CA GLU A 407 -45.14 -122.35 -50.37
C GLU A 407 -45.98 -122.53 -51.65
N ALA A 408 -46.55 -121.44 -52.20
CA ALA A 408 -47.34 -121.50 -53.42
C ALA A 408 -46.50 -121.86 -54.66
N GLU A 409 -45.29 -121.30 -54.79
CA GLU A 409 -44.36 -121.68 -55.85
C GLU A 409 -43.91 -123.15 -55.73
N SER A 410 -43.60 -123.60 -54.52
CA SER A 410 -43.24 -125.01 -54.25
C SER A 410 -44.37 -125.97 -54.66
N ARG A 411 -45.60 -125.70 -54.22
CA ARG A 411 -46.79 -126.49 -54.60
C ARG A 411 -47.09 -126.41 -56.10
N ALA A 412 -46.81 -125.29 -56.76
CA ALA A 412 -46.95 -125.15 -58.21
C ALA A 412 -45.91 -126.01 -58.98
N ALA A 413 -44.69 -126.11 -58.46
CA ALA A 413 -43.65 -127.00 -59.01
C ALA A 413 -44.03 -128.49 -58.86
N GLU A 414 -44.57 -128.89 -57.70
CA GLU A 414 -45.13 -130.24 -57.51
C GLU A 414 -46.27 -130.54 -58.48
N LEU A 415 -47.22 -129.60 -58.65
CA LEU A 415 -48.32 -129.71 -59.60
C LEU A 415 -47.85 -129.83 -61.05
N LYS A 416 -46.75 -129.15 -61.42
CA LYS A 416 -46.11 -129.28 -62.73
C LYS A 416 -45.51 -130.68 -62.91
N HIS A 417 -44.75 -131.19 -61.94
CA HIS A 417 -44.17 -132.53 -62.00
C HIS A 417 -45.27 -133.62 -62.08
N LEU A 418 -46.37 -133.46 -61.35
CA LEU A 418 -47.53 -134.35 -61.43
C LEU A 418 -48.20 -134.30 -62.81
N LYS A 419 -48.37 -133.12 -63.41
CA LYS A 419 -48.89 -132.99 -64.79
C LYS A 419 -47.98 -133.65 -65.84
N GLU A 420 -46.66 -133.54 -65.69
CA GLU A 420 -45.71 -134.22 -66.58
C GLU A 420 -45.77 -135.76 -66.45
N LYS A 421 -45.92 -136.28 -65.23
CA LYS A 421 -46.20 -137.71 -64.98
C LYS A 421 -47.55 -138.16 -65.58
N LEU A 422 -48.59 -137.35 -65.44
CA LEU A 422 -49.93 -137.65 -65.95
C LEU A 422 -49.90 -137.72 -67.49
N LYS A 423 -49.25 -136.76 -68.15
CA LYS A 423 -49.06 -136.74 -69.60
C LYS A 423 -48.27 -137.95 -70.13
N GLY A 424 -47.31 -138.46 -69.34
CA GLY A 424 -46.65 -139.73 -69.64
C GLY A 424 -47.59 -140.94 -69.62
N LYS A 425 -48.55 -140.96 -68.69
CA LYS A 425 -49.57 -142.02 -68.61
C LYS A 425 -50.71 -141.88 -69.62
N GLU A 426 -51.02 -140.66 -70.07
CA GLU A 426 -51.93 -140.44 -71.19
C GLU A 426 -51.36 -141.03 -72.49
N ALA A 427 -50.04 -140.89 -72.75
CA ALA A 427 -49.38 -141.49 -73.91
C ALA A 427 -49.40 -143.04 -73.89
N GLU A 428 -49.14 -143.67 -72.74
CA GLU A 428 -49.29 -145.13 -72.57
C GLU A 428 -50.73 -145.60 -72.81
N LEU A 429 -51.73 -144.76 -72.48
CA LEU A 429 -53.14 -145.06 -72.67
C LEU A 429 -53.59 -144.88 -74.13
N GLU A 430 -53.07 -143.90 -74.86
CA GLU A 430 -53.32 -143.73 -76.30
C GLU A 430 -52.76 -144.90 -77.12
N GLU A 431 -51.55 -145.39 -76.80
CA GLU A 431 -50.96 -146.57 -77.46
C GLU A 431 -51.83 -147.84 -77.26
N SER A 432 -52.34 -148.04 -76.04
CA SER A 432 -53.27 -149.13 -75.72
C SER A 432 -54.64 -148.98 -76.42
N ASN A 433 -55.17 -147.76 -76.51
CA ASN A 433 -56.45 -147.49 -77.18
C ASN A 433 -56.36 -147.66 -78.71
N ALA A 434 -55.23 -147.32 -79.34
CA ALA A 434 -55.01 -147.54 -80.77
C ALA A 434 -55.16 -149.04 -81.13
N ALA A 435 -54.60 -149.93 -80.32
CA ALA A 435 -54.75 -151.37 -80.47
C ALA A 435 -56.21 -151.83 -80.30
N TYR A 436 -56.96 -151.23 -79.37
CA TYR A 436 -58.38 -151.54 -79.13
C TYR A 436 -59.30 -151.05 -80.27
N THR A 437 -59.02 -149.88 -80.85
CA THR A 437 -59.78 -149.33 -81.99
C THR A 437 -59.62 -150.22 -83.24
N GLN A 438 -58.43 -150.76 -83.48
CA GLN A 438 -58.17 -151.64 -84.62
C GLN A 438 -58.94 -152.97 -84.55
N ALA A 439 -59.26 -153.46 -83.34
CA ALA A 439 -60.13 -154.63 -83.13
C ALA A 439 -61.63 -154.33 -83.30
N THR A 440 -62.05 -153.09 -83.00
CA THR A 440 -63.47 -152.70 -82.98
C THR A 440 -64.08 -152.54 -84.37
N LEU A 441 -63.30 -152.07 -85.35
CA LEU A 441 -63.77 -151.88 -86.74
C LEU A 441 -64.27 -153.17 -87.42
N LEU A 442 -63.72 -154.33 -87.05
CA LEU A 442 -64.14 -155.64 -87.58
C LEU A 442 -65.48 -156.15 -87.03
N LEU A 443 -66.07 -155.47 -86.04
CA LEU A 443 -67.37 -155.84 -85.45
C LEU A 443 -68.51 -154.91 -85.89
N GLN A 444 -68.22 -153.68 -86.30
CA GLN A 444 -69.23 -152.62 -86.44
C GLN A 444 -69.97 -152.62 -87.79
N GLU A 445 -69.38 -153.17 -88.87
CA GLU A 445 -70.10 -153.42 -90.15
C GLU A 445 -71.36 -154.29 -89.96
N LYS A 446 -71.38 -155.12 -88.90
CA LYS A 446 -72.45 -156.10 -88.66
C LYS A 446 -73.68 -155.54 -87.93
N HIS A 447 -73.67 -154.26 -87.55
CA HIS A 447 -74.73 -153.64 -86.74
C HIS A 447 -75.58 -152.59 -87.48
N ASN A 448 -75.09 -152.02 -88.59
CA ASN A 448 -75.72 -150.89 -89.29
C ASN A 448 -76.98 -151.25 -90.13
N SER A 449 -77.68 -152.35 -89.82
CA SER A 449 -78.79 -152.88 -90.63
C SER A 449 -80.16 -152.89 -89.94
N THR A 450 -80.28 -152.47 -88.67
CA THR A 450 -81.46 -152.83 -87.84
C THR A 450 -82.25 -151.70 -87.16
N VAL A 451 -81.82 -150.42 -87.14
CA VAL A 451 -82.51 -149.36 -86.35
C VAL A 451 -82.87 -148.08 -87.15
N GLN A 452 -83.05 -148.20 -88.46
CA GLN A 452 -83.61 -147.15 -89.34
C GLN A 452 -85.14 -147.00 -89.17
N ASN A 453 -85.68 -147.04 -87.95
CA ASN A 453 -87.12 -147.34 -87.72
C ASN A 453 -87.79 -146.72 -86.47
N LEU A 454 -87.18 -145.75 -85.78
CA LEU A 454 -87.81 -145.04 -84.65
C LEU A 454 -87.50 -143.53 -84.67
N GLU A 455 -87.82 -142.88 -85.79
CA GLU A 455 -87.47 -141.47 -86.05
C GLU A 455 -88.64 -140.48 -85.84
N ASP A 456 -89.87 -140.96 -85.57
CA ASP A 456 -91.10 -140.23 -85.94
C ASP A 456 -92.19 -140.09 -84.84
N VAL A 457 -91.87 -140.23 -83.54
CA VAL A 457 -92.87 -140.07 -82.45
C VAL A 457 -92.41 -139.27 -81.21
N THR A 458 -91.52 -138.28 -81.37
CA THR A 458 -91.36 -137.23 -80.33
C THR A 458 -91.00 -135.83 -80.84
N ALA A 459 -91.40 -135.49 -82.07
CA ALA A 459 -91.30 -134.12 -82.63
C ALA A 459 -92.29 -133.11 -81.96
N GLN A 460 -92.55 -133.25 -80.66
CA GLN A 460 -93.52 -132.48 -79.88
C GLN A 460 -92.98 -132.09 -78.48
N PHE A 461 -91.68 -131.83 -78.38
CA PHE A 461 -91.13 -130.96 -77.32
C PHE A 461 -90.24 -129.82 -77.85
N GLU A 462 -90.50 -129.44 -79.11
CA GLU A 462 -90.40 -128.04 -79.53
C GLU A 462 -91.15 -127.13 -78.53
N SER A 463 -90.72 -125.86 -78.42
CA SER A 463 -91.31 -124.75 -77.62
C SER A 463 -90.61 -124.25 -76.34
N TYR A 464 -89.50 -124.82 -75.82
CA TYR A 464 -88.90 -124.32 -74.55
C TYR A 464 -87.38 -124.05 -74.51
N LYS A 465 -86.72 -123.84 -75.66
CA LYS A 465 -85.36 -123.25 -75.63
C LYS A 465 -84.96 -122.30 -76.76
N ALA A 466 -85.92 -121.86 -77.57
CA ALA A 466 -85.76 -120.64 -78.38
C ALA A 466 -85.94 -119.39 -77.49
N SER A 467 -84.85 -118.88 -76.89
CA SER A 467 -84.85 -117.57 -76.23
C SER A 467 -83.44 -116.99 -76.05
N THR A 468 -82.55 -117.67 -75.32
CA THR A 468 -81.33 -117.08 -74.75
C THR A 468 -80.03 -117.44 -75.50
N ALA A 469 -80.07 -117.39 -76.83
CA ALA A 469 -78.89 -117.67 -77.69
C ALA A 469 -78.72 -116.68 -78.86
N SER A 470 -79.32 -115.47 -78.78
CA SER A 470 -79.29 -114.46 -79.85
C SER A 470 -78.54 -113.15 -79.53
N GLU A 471 -78.11 -112.95 -78.28
CA GLU A 471 -77.45 -111.68 -77.85
C GLU A 471 -75.94 -111.63 -78.16
N LEU A 472 -75.38 -112.73 -78.68
CA LEU A 472 -73.93 -112.96 -78.77
C LEU A 472 -73.28 -112.51 -80.10
N LYS A 473 -73.87 -111.55 -80.83
CA LYS A 473 -73.39 -111.18 -82.19
C LYS A 473 -73.10 -109.69 -82.43
N ASP A 474 -73.85 -108.77 -81.82
CA ASP A 474 -73.73 -107.33 -82.13
C ASP A 474 -72.73 -106.58 -81.23
N LEU A 475 -72.12 -107.26 -80.25
CA LEU A 475 -70.99 -106.83 -79.42
C LEU A 475 -69.66 -106.65 -80.20
N LYS A 476 -69.72 -106.27 -81.49
CA LYS A 476 -68.56 -106.06 -82.36
C LYS A 476 -68.50 -104.70 -83.06
N VAL A 477 -69.54 -103.87 -82.94
CA VAL A 477 -69.63 -102.55 -83.62
C VAL A 477 -69.29 -101.36 -82.70
N GLN A 478 -69.32 -101.54 -81.37
CA GLN A 478 -69.03 -100.44 -80.43
C GLN A 478 -67.54 -100.06 -80.27
N ASN A 479 -66.61 -100.83 -80.85
CA ASN A 479 -65.17 -100.71 -80.56
C ASN A 479 -64.40 -99.66 -81.41
N GLU A 480 -65.10 -98.90 -82.27
CA GLU A 480 -64.50 -97.78 -83.01
C GLU A 480 -64.77 -96.41 -82.35
N SER A 481 -65.96 -96.21 -81.76
CA SER A 481 -66.36 -94.92 -81.16
C SER A 481 -65.51 -94.48 -79.94
N LEU A 482 -64.77 -95.41 -79.33
CA LEU A 482 -63.91 -95.11 -78.18
C LEU A 482 -62.54 -94.53 -78.56
N LYS A 483 -62.07 -94.65 -79.82
CA LYS A 483 -60.78 -94.08 -80.23
C LYS A 483 -60.83 -92.57 -80.47
N GLU A 484 -61.97 -92.06 -80.97
CA GLU A 484 -62.13 -90.63 -81.30
C GLU A 484 -62.18 -89.72 -80.06
N LYS A 485 -62.43 -90.27 -78.87
CA LYS A 485 -62.47 -89.52 -77.60
C LYS A 485 -61.10 -89.36 -76.94
N LEU A 486 -60.12 -90.22 -77.24
CA LEU A 486 -58.79 -90.18 -76.62
C LEU A 486 -58.03 -88.91 -77.02
N ALA A 487 -58.03 -88.59 -78.32
CA ALA A 487 -57.32 -87.46 -78.93
C ALA A 487 -57.79 -86.06 -78.48
N LYS A 488 -58.85 -85.96 -77.66
CA LYS A 488 -59.32 -84.70 -77.06
C LYS A 488 -58.97 -84.54 -75.58
N ALA A 489 -58.39 -85.55 -74.93
CA ALA A 489 -57.94 -85.48 -73.55
C ALA A 489 -56.46 -85.08 -73.43
N GLU A 490 -55.64 -85.48 -74.41
CA GLU A 490 -54.18 -85.23 -74.40
C GLU A 490 -53.86 -83.74 -74.60
N GLN A 491 -54.60 -83.04 -75.47
CA GLN A 491 -54.33 -81.62 -75.75
C GLN A 491 -54.65 -80.68 -74.57
N SER A 492 -55.48 -81.09 -73.61
CA SER A 492 -55.70 -80.35 -72.35
C SER A 492 -54.69 -80.67 -71.24
N ALA A 493 -53.77 -81.62 -71.46
CA ALA A 493 -52.75 -81.98 -70.48
C ALA A 493 -51.43 -81.19 -70.64
N GLU A 494 -51.21 -80.57 -71.80
CA GLU A 494 -50.05 -79.70 -72.05
C GLU A 494 -50.23 -78.31 -71.42
N ASP A 495 -51.33 -77.61 -71.72
CA ASP A 495 -51.62 -76.25 -71.23
C ASP A 495 -51.58 -76.12 -69.69
N VAL A 496 -51.95 -77.19 -68.97
CA VAL A 496 -51.93 -77.23 -67.51
C VAL A 496 -50.51 -77.35 -66.94
N ARG A 497 -49.58 -78.01 -67.64
CA ARG A 497 -48.16 -78.12 -67.21
C ARG A 497 -47.45 -76.77 -67.27
N ASP A 498 -47.69 -76.00 -68.32
CA ASP A 498 -47.06 -74.69 -68.49
C ASP A 498 -47.59 -73.66 -67.47
N GLN A 499 -48.86 -73.75 -67.05
CA GLN A 499 -49.38 -72.94 -65.94
C GLN A 499 -48.81 -73.34 -64.56
N VAL A 500 -48.52 -74.62 -64.33
CA VAL A 500 -47.83 -75.07 -63.10
C VAL A 500 -46.39 -74.55 -63.09
N LEU A 501 -45.64 -74.71 -64.18
CA LEU A 501 -44.26 -74.20 -64.29
C LEU A 501 -44.18 -72.68 -64.14
N ALA A 502 -45.17 -71.91 -64.63
CA ALA A 502 -45.23 -70.48 -64.41
C ALA A 502 -45.44 -70.11 -62.92
N THR A 503 -46.35 -70.81 -62.23
CA THR A 503 -46.69 -70.52 -60.82
C THR A 503 -45.63 -71.01 -59.83
N GLU A 504 -44.93 -72.11 -60.11
CA GLU A 504 -43.77 -72.54 -59.31
C GLU A 504 -42.63 -71.52 -59.33
N ASN A 505 -42.34 -70.91 -60.48
CA ASN A 505 -41.32 -69.86 -60.59
C ASN A 505 -41.69 -68.61 -59.76
N SER A 506 -42.94 -68.14 -59.81
CA SER A 506 -43.40 -67.04 -58.95
C SER A 506 -43.28 -67.37 -57.47
N ASN A 507 -43.63 -68.60 -57.07
CA ASN A 507 -43.50 -69.05 -55.68
C ASN A 507 -42.05 -69.11 -55.20
N GLN A 508 -41.08 -69.42 -56.06
CA GLN A 508 -39.66 -69.33 -55.71
C GLN A 508 -39.18 -67.89 -55.45
N GLU A 509 -39.71 -66.90 -56.18
CA GLU A 509 -39.38 -65.49 -55.93
C GLU A 509 -40.00 -64.98 -54.63
N TYR A 510 -41.25 -65.35 -54.33
CA TYR A 510 -41.85 -65.06 -53.03
C TYR A 510 -41.11 -65.71 -51.86
N ALA A 511 -40.64 -66.97 -52.03
CA ALA A 511 -39.82 -67.64 -51.01
C ALA A 511 -38.48 -66.92 -50.77
N ARG A 512 -37.81 -66.43 -51.82
CA ARG A 512 -36.58 -65.62 -51.69
C ARG A 512 -36.85 -64.28 -51.01
N MET A 513 -37.94 -63.60 -51.34
CA MET A 513 -38.32 -62.34 -50.71
C MET A 513 -38.68 -62.52 -49.22
N LEU A 514 -39.37 -63.60 -48.86
CA LEU A 514 -39.63 -63.96 -47.47
C LEU A 514 -38.33 -64.22 -46.69
N LEU A 515 -37.36 -64.92 -47.29
CA LEU A 515 -36.07 -65.20 -46.65
C LEU A 515 -35.21 -63.94 -46.46
N ASP A 516 -35.22 -63.02 -47.43
CA ASP A 516 -34.57 -61.71 -47.34
C ASP A 516 -35.23 -60.81 -46.27
N LEU A 517 -36.56 -60.83 -46.17
CA LEU A 517 -37.30 -60.11 -45.12
C LEU A 517 -37.06 -60.73 -43.73
N GLN A 518 -37.05 -62.06 -43.59
CA GLN A 518 -36.74 -62.74 -42.33
C GLN A 518 -35.30 -62.46 -41.87
N THR A 519 -34.31 -62.52 -42.77
CA THR A 519 -32.91 -62.23 -42.42
C THR A 519 -32.72 -60.75 -42.07
N LYS A 520 -33.37 -59.81 -42.76
CA LYS A 520 -33.39 -58.39 -42.37
C LYS A 520 -34.09 -58.13 -41.04
N SER A 521 -35.18 -58.85 -40.74
CA SER A 521 -35.86 -58.79 -39.44
C SER A 521 -34.95 -59.29 -38.31
N ALA A 522 -34.28 -60.44 -38.50
CA ALA A 522 -33.33 -60.99 -37.54
C ALA A 522 -32.13 -60.05 -37.30
N LEU A 523 -31.62 -59.40 -38.34
CA LEU A 523 -30.56 -58.38 -38.23
C LEU A 523 -31.03 -57.15 -37.43
N LYS A 524 -32.25 -56.65 -37.68
CA LYS A 524 -32.82 -55.54 -36.93
C LYS A 524 -33.15 -55.90 -35.48
N GLU A 525 -33.58 -57.14 -35.21
CA GLU A 525 -33.68 -57.64 -33.85
C GLU A 525 -32.32 -57.69 -33.13
N ALA A 526 -31.25 -58.11 -33.82
CA ALA A 526 -29.91 -58.14 -33.25
C ALA A 526 -29.41 -56.73 -32.91
N GLU A 527 -29.54 -55.77 -33.83
CA GLU A 527 -29.25 -54.35 -33.56
C GLU A 527 -30.06 -53.81 -32.38
N MET A 528 -31.36 -54.09 -32.32
CA MET A 528 -32.23 -53.65 -31.21
C MET A 528 -31.84 -54.29 -29.87
N LYS A 529 -31.40 -55.56 -29.87
CA LYS A 529 -30.89 -56.27 -28.69
C LYS A 529 -29.54 -55.68 -28.23
N GLU A 530 -28.64 -55.32 -29.14
CA GLU A 530 -27.38 -54.65 -28.80
C GLU A 530 -27.60 -53.23 -28.27
N ILE A 531 -28.47 -52.44 -28.92
CA ILE A 531 -28.85 -51.09 -28.48
C ILE A 531 -29.48 -51.15 -27.09
N THR A 532 -30.42 -52.08 -26.83
CA THR A 532 -31.06 -52.21 -25.51
C THR A 532 -30.10 -52.69 -24.42
N VAL A 533 -29.16 -53.60 -24.72
CA VAL A 533 -28.09 -53.96 -23.76
C VAL A 533 -27.19 -52.76 -23.46
N SER A 534 -26.83 -51.96 -24.47
CA SER A 534 -26.00 -50.75 -24.27
C SER A 534 -26.71 -49.67 -23.45
N SER A 535 -28.02 -49.47 -23.66
CA SER A 535 -28.81 -48.47 -22.94
C SER A 535 -29.16 -48.93 -21.53
N LEU A 536 -29.49 -50.20 -21.31
CA LEU A 536 -29.66 -50.80 -19.97
C LEU A 536 -28.37 -50.68 -19.14
N LYS A 537 -27.21 -50.93 -19.73
CA LYS A 537 -25.93 -50.71 -19.06
C LYS A 537 -25.75 -49.25 -18.66
N ARG A 538 -25.99 -48.31 -19.58
CA ARG A 538 -25.85 -46.87 -19.31
C ARG A 538 -26.88 -46.34 -18.30
N ILE A 539 -28.08 -46.91 -18.25
CA ILE A 539 -29.08 -46.65 -17.22
C ILE A 539 -28.60 -47.17 -15.86
N SER A 540 -28.02 -48.38 -15.80
CA SER A 540 -27.43 -48.92 -14.56
C SER A 540 -26.25 -48.08 -14.06
N ASP A 541 -25.34 -47.66 -14.95
CA ASP A 541 -24.22 -46.77 -14.63
C ASP A 541 -24.72 -45.43 -14.05
N LEU A 542 -25.77 -44.83 -14.64
CA LEU A 542 -26.41 -43.60 -14.15
C LEU A 542 -27.16 -43.80 -12.82
N GLN A 543 -27.86 -44.94 -12.64
CA GLN A 543 -28.52 -45.28 -11.38
C GLN A 543 -27.51 -45.45 -10.24
N ASN A 544 -26.36 -46.08 -10.51
CA ASN A 544 -25.27 -46.22 -9.56
C ASN A 544 -24.65 -44.86 -9.20
N GLN A 545 -24.44 -43.96 -10.19
CA GLN A 545 -23.99 -42.59 -9.93
C GLN A 545 -24.99 -41.78 -9.10
N LEU A 546 -26.28 -41.86 -9.41
CA LEU A 546 -27.34 -41.17 -8.66
C LEU A 546 -27.45 -41.69 -7.22
N LYS A 547 -27.29 -43.02 -7.01
CA LYS A 547 -27.25 -43.63 -5.68
C LYS A 547 -26.03 -43.19 -4.88
N GLN A 548 -24.85 -43.17 -5.49
CA GLN A 548 -23.62 -42.68 -4.86
C GLN A 548 -23.78 -41.22 -4.42
N GLN A 549 -24.28 -40.35 -5.30
CA GLN A 549 -24.58 -38.96 -4.96
C GLN A 549 -25.62 -38.85 -3.82
N SER A 550 -26.65 -39.69 -3.81
CA SER A 550 -27.65 -39.70 -2.73
C SER A 550 -27.06 -40.15 -1.38
N GLU A 551 -26.14 -41.11 -1.37
CA GLU A 551 -25.43 -41.54 -0.15
C GLU A 551 -24.43 -40.48 0.34
N ASP A 552 -23.73 -39.80 -0.57
CA ASP A 552 -22.79 -38.71 -0.23
C ASP A 552 -23.53 -37.45 0.26
N PHE A 553 -24.65 -37.06 -0.36
CA PHE A 553 -25.53 -36.00 0.15
C PHE A 553 -26.10 -36.36 1.52
N LYS A 554 -26.47 -37.62 1.76
CA LYS A 554 -26.97 -38.05 3.07
C LYS A 554 -25.91 -37.90 4.17
N LYS A 555 -24.66 -38.28 3.91
CA LYS A 555 -23.54 -38.02 4.84
C LYS A 555 -23.33 -36.53 5.10
N GLN A 556 -23.36 -35.70 4.06
CA GLN A 556 -23.24 -34.24 4.22
C GLN A 556 -24.37 -33.65 5.07
N LEU A 557 -25.59 -34.19 4.96
CA LEU A 557 -26.72 -33.80 5.79
C LEU A 557 -26.53 -34.24 7.25
N GLU A 558 -26.18 -35.51 7.49
CA GLU A 558 -25.90 -36.06 8.82
C GLU A 558 -24.74 -35.29 9.52
N GLU A 559 -23.72 -34.88 8.77
CA GLU A 559 -22.64 -34.01 9.28
C GLU A 559 -23.08 -32.56 9.56
N GLU A 560 -23.97 -31.97 8.76
CA GLU A 560 -24.54 -30.65 9.06
C GLU A 560 -25.49 -30.68 10.25
N GLU A 561 -26.28 -31.74 10.41
CA GLU A 561 -27.20 -31.92 11.56
C GLU A 561 -26.41 -32.08 12.86
N ALA A 562 -25.35 -32.91 12.86
CA ALA A 562 -24.41 -32.97 13.99
C ALA A 562 -23.75 -31.61 14.30
N ARG A 563 -23.39 -30.84 13.25
CA ARG A 563 -22.80 -29.50 13.38
C ARG A 563 -23.82 -28.44 13.84
N LYS A 564 -25.11 -28.63 13.58
CA LYS A 564 -26.21 -27.79 14.11
C LYS A 564 -26.49 -28.10 15.58
N ALA A 565 -26.63 -29.36 15.96
CA ALA A 565 -26.84 -29.76 17.36
C ALA A 565 -25.72 -29.24 18.28
N GLY A 566 -24.46 -29.27 17.82
CA GLY A 566 -23.34 -28.65 18.53
C GLY A 566 -23.46 -27.12 18.69
N LYS A 567 -23.97 -26.41 17.68
CA LYS A 567 -24.20 -24.95 17.74
C LYS A 567 -25.41 -24.59 18.60
N GLU A 568 -26.48 -25.38 18.56
CA GLU A 568 -27.70 -25.15 19.35
C GLU A 568 -27.43 -25.23 20.86
N ASN A 569 -26.56 -26.16 21.30
CA ASN A 569 -26.09 -26.21 22.68
C ASN A 569 -25.34 -24.92 23.10
N SER A 570 -24.37 -24.46 22.32
CA SER A 570 -23.65 -23.21 22.64
C SER A 570 -24.55 -21.96 22.53
N ILE A 571 -25.57 -21.97 21.67
CA ILE A 571 -26.58 -20.91 21.61
C ILE A 571 -27.47 -20.93 22.87
N ALA A 572 -27.80 -22.12 23.40
CA ALA A 572 -28.55 -22.24 24.65
C ALA A 572 -27.73 -21.70 25.85
N GLU A 573 -26.45 -22.08 25.96
CA GLU A 573 -25.54 -21.58 27.00
C GLU A 573 -25.41 -20.04 26.95
N LEU A 574 -25.15 -19.47 25.77
CA LEU A 574 -25.09 -18.02 25.57
C LEU A 574 -26.42 -17.31 25.83
N THR A 575 -27.55 -17.97 25.58
CA THR A 575 -28.88 -17.43 25.87
C THR A 575 -29.16 -17.42 27.37
N GLU A 576 -28.71 -18.43 28.11
CA GLU A 576 -28.81 -18.49 29.57
C GLU A 576 -27.94 -17.41 30.24
N GLU A 577 -26.70 -17.21 29.78
CA GLU A 577 -25.87 -16.09 30.22
C GLU A 577 -26.49 -14.73 29.89
N MET A 578 -27.01 -14.53 28.68
CA MET A 578 -27.69 -13.29 28.29
C MET A 578 -28.90 -13.00 29.19
N ASN A 579 -29.70 -14.02 29.54
CA ASN A 579 -30.83 -13.87 30.44
C ASN A 579 -30.40 -13.55 31.88
N LYS A 580 -29.31 -14.15 32.36
CA LYS A 580 -28.69 -13.83 33.65
C LYS A 580 -28.21 -12.37 33.72
N TRP A 581 -27.54 -11.87 32.68
CA TRP A 581 -27.14 -10.46 32.58
C TRP A 581 -28.33 -9.51 32.46
N ARG A 582 -29.39 -9.91 31.74
CA ARG A 582 -30.65 -9.14 31.65
C ARG A 582 -31.31 -8.99 33.02
N LEU A 583 -31.42 -10.07 33.79
CA LEU A 583 -31.96 -10.05 35.16
C LEU A 583 -31.13 -9.16 36.10
N LEU A 584 -29.80 -9.22 36.03
CA LEU A 584 -28.93 -8.36 36.83
C LEU A 584 -29.06 -6.87 36.44
N TYR A 585 -29.18 -6.57 35.15
CA TYR A 585 -29.43 -5.20 34.67
C TYR A 585 -30.81 -4.68 35.11
N GLU A 586 -31.85 -5.52 35.01
CA GLU A 586 -33.21 -5.18 35.41
C GLU A 586 -33.33 -5.00 36.94
N GLU A 587 -32.65 -5.80 37.74
CA GLU A 587 -32.57 -5.62 39.20
C GLU A 587 -31.83 -4.33 39.56
N LEU A 588 -30.73 -4.00 38.86
CA LEU A 588 -29.97 -2.76 39.07
C LEU A 588 -30.78 -1.53 38.64
N TYR A 589 -31.48 -1.59 37.50
CA TYR A 589 -32.38 -0.55 37.01
C TYR A 589 -33.56 -0.31 37.97
N ASN A 590 -34.16 -1.37 38.51
CA ASN A 590 -35.21 -1.25 39.52
C ASN A 590 -34.69 -0.68 40.86
N LYS A 591 -33.40 -0.83 41.18
CA LYS A 591 -32.75 -0.18 42.32
C LYS A 591 -32.39 1.30 42.08
N THR A 592 -32.09 1.72 40.85
CA THR A 592 -31.73 3.12 40.52
C THR A 592 -32.92 3.98 40.14
N LYS A 593 -33.95 3.42 39.50
CA LYS A 593 -35.17 4.12 39.06
C LYS A 593 -35.89 4.94 40.14
N PRO A 594 -35.98 4.50 41.43
CA PRO A 594 -36.56 5.35 42.49
C PRO A 594 -35.77 6.63 42.75
N PHE A 595 -34.43 6.58 42.65
CA PHE A 595 -33.58 7.77 42.83
C PHE A 595 -33.64 8.69 41.61
N GLN A 596 -33.74 8.12 40.39
CA GLN A 596 -33.98 8.90 39.18
C GLN A 596 -35.30 9.68 39.29
N LEU A 597 -36.40 9.01 39.64
CA LEU A 597 -37.70 9.65 39.81
C LEU A 597 -37.73 10.70 40.94
N GLN A 598 -36.91 10.54 41.98
CA GLN A 598 -36.74 11.56 43.03
C GLN A 598 -35.95 12.79 42.54
N LEU A 599 -34.94 12.59 41.70
CA LEU A 599 -34.20 13.68 41.04
C LEU A 599 -35.08 14.43 40.03
N ASP A 600 -35.80 13.69 39.18
CA ASP A 600 -36.70 14.25 38.17
C ASP A 600 -37.85 15.04 38.82
N ALA A 601 -38.43 14.52 39.93
CA ALA A 601 -39.45 15.23 40.70
C ALA A 601 -38.90 16.49 41.39
N PHE A 602 -37.68 16.44 41.94
CA PHE A 602 -37.03 17.62 42.52
C PHE A 602 -36.69 18.69 41.46
N GLU A 603 -36.28 18.29 40.25
CA GLU A 603 -36.10 19.21 39.13
C GLU A 603 -37.44 19.84 38.71
N ALA A 604 -38.53 19.06 38.64
CA ALA A 604 -39.87 19.59 38.35
C ALA A 604 -40.38 20.56 39.43
N GLU A 605 -40.20 20.25 40.72
CA GLU A 605 -40.59 21.12 41.84
C GLU A 605 -39.76 22.42 41.88
N LYS A 606 -38.46 22.33 41.63
CA LYS A 606 -37.55 23.48 41.40
C LYS A 606 -37.99 24.35 40.22
N GLN A 607 -38.38 23.74 39.10
CA GLN A 607 -38.88 24.46 37.92
C GLN A 607 -40.22 25.15 38.20
N ALA A 608 -41.14 24.50 38.93
CA ALA A 608 -42.40 25.11 39.36
C ALA A 608 -42.16 26.37 40.24
N LEU A 609 -41.32 26.24 41.28
CA LEU A 609 -40.96 27.35 42.17
C LEU A 609 -40.26 28.52 41.45
N LEU A 610 -39.45 28.23 40.42
CA LEU A 610 -38.83 29.25 39.57
C LEU A 610 -39.85 30.01 38.70
N ASN A 611 -40.94 29.36 38.30
CA ASN A 611 -41.96 29.95 37.43
C ASN A 611 -43.00 30.79 38.20
N GLU A 612 -43.33 30.43 39.45
CA GLU A 612 -44.36 31.15 40.23
C GLU A 612 -43.82 32.39 40.95
N HIS A 613 -42.58 32.38 41.46
CA HIS A 613 -42.03 33.48 42.27
C HIS A 613 -40.57 33.84 41.92
N GLY A 614 -40.40 34.81 41.01
CA GLY A 614 -39.12 35.40 40.61
C GLY A 614 -38.34 36.20 41.68
N ALA A 615 -38.53 35.89 42.97
CA ALA A 615 -37.85 36.49 44.11
C ALA A 615 -37.54 35.48 45.25
N ALA A 616 -37.76 34.18 45.06
CA ALA A 616 -37.76 33.18 46.15
C ALA A 616 -36.43 32.44 46.42
N GLN A 617 -35.28 33.02 46.04
CA GLN A 617 -33.95 32.39 46.17
C GLN A 617 -33.61 31.93 47.61
N GLU A 618 -34.16 32.61 48.62
CA GLU A 618 -33.95 32.29 50.03
C GLU A 618 -34.69 31.03 50.50
N GLN A 619 -35.88 30.74 49.96
CA GLN A 619 -36.58 29.48 50.27
C GLN A 619 -35.90 28.28 49.60
N LEU A 620 -35.33 28.45 48.41
CA LEU A 620 -34.51 27.43 47.74
C LEU A 620 -33.29 27.04 48.59
N ASN A 621 -32.63 28.02 49.22
CA ASN A 621 -31.53 27.77 50.17
C ASN A 621 -32.01 27.05 51.44
N ASN A 622 -33.12 27.48 52.03
CA ASN A 622 -33.67 26.83 53.24
C ASN A 622 -34.10 25.37 52.98
N LEU A 623 -34.66 25.07 51.80
CA LEU A 623 -35.01 23.70 51.40
C LEU A 623 -33.75 22.84 51.22
N ARG A 624 -32.73 23.36 50.51
CA ARG A 624 -31.41 22.71 50.35
C ARG A 624 -30.77 22.38 51.71
N ASP A 625 -30.73 23.33 52.63
CA ASP A 625 -30.05 23.20 53.91
C ASP A 625 -30.85 22.33 54.92
N SER A 626 -32.17 22.24 54.74
CA SER A 626 -33.01 21.26 55.42
C SER A 626 -32.74 19.83 54.93
N TYR A 627 -32.63 19.64 53.60
CA TYR A 627 -32.31 18.33 53.00
C TYR A 627 -30.89 17.85 53.37
N ALA A 628 -29.93 18.78 53.44
CA ALA A 628 -28.57 18.50 53.92
C ALA A 628 -28.53 18.00 55.38
N LYS A 629 -29.41 18.51 56.26
CA LYS A 629 -29.58 17.96 57.63
C LYS A 629 -30.19 16.56 57.61
N LEU A 630 -31.19 16.33 56.76
CA LEU A 630 -31.93 15.08 56.66
C LEU A 630 -31.05 13.92 56.16
N LEU A 631 -30.07 14.19 55.29
CA LEU A 631 -29.12 13.20 54.73
C LEU A 631 -27.95 12.78 55.66
N GLY A 632 -27.91 13.20 56.92
CA GLY A 632 -27.08 12.56 57.95
C GLY A 632 -25.56 12.70 57.79
N HIS A 633 -25.05 13.93 57.91
CA HIS A 633 -23.66 14.33 57.58
C HIS A 633 -22.49 13.53 58.21
N GLN A 634 -22.69 12.70 59.24
CA GLN A 634 -21.63 11.84 59.78
C GLN A 634 -21.21 10.73 58.80
N ASN A 635 -22.16 10.14 58.07
CA ASN A 635 -21.88 9.03 57.16
C ASN A 635 -21.02 9.51 55.96
N LEU A 636 -21.12 10.79 55.59
CA LEU A 636 -20.40 11.35 54.45
C LEU A 636 -18.87 11.36 54.64
N LYS A 637 -18.33 11.43 55.87
CA LYS A 637 -16.86 11.41 56.06
C LYS A 637 -16.25 10.01 55.88
N GLN A 638 -16.98 8.96 56.26
CA GLN A 638 -16.60 7.58 55.95
C GLN A 638 -16.91 7.24 54.49
N LYS A 639 -18.07 7.64 53.95
CA LYS A 639 -18.37 7.46 52.53
C LYS A 639 -17.41 8.22 51.63
N ILE A 640 -16.99 9.46 51.93
CA ILE A 640 -15.94 10.13 51.15
C ILE A 640 -14.60 9.40 51.29
N LYS A 641 -14.21 8.91 52.48
CA LYS A 641 -12.97 8.12 52.58
C LYS A 641 -13.05 6.79 51.83
N HIS A 642 -14.21 6.15 51.78
CA HIS A 642 -14.44 4.89 51.05
C HIS A 642 -14.74 5.11 49.56
N VAL A 643 -15.22 6.27 49.14
CA VAL A 643 -15.43 6.68 47.74
C VAL A 643 -14.16 7.29 47.15
N VAL A 644 -13.30 7.94 47.95
CA VAL A 644 -11.92 8.24 47.56
C VAL A 644 -11.14 6.93 47.47
N LYS A 645 -11.18 6.06 48.49
CA LYS A 645 -10.55 4.73 48.38
C LYS A 645 -11.10 3.92 47.20
N LEU A 646 -12.42 3.90 46.96
CA LEU A 646 -13.02 3.29 45.76
C LEU A 646 -12.79 4.11 44.48
N LYS A 647 -12.34 5.36 44.51
CA LYS A 647 -12.01 6.16 43.30
C LYS A 647 -10.53 6.05 42.97
N ASP A 648 -9.69 5.81 43.96
CA ASP A 648 -8.28 5.43 43.83
C ASP A 648 -8.19 3.95 43.41
N GLU A 649 -9.02 3.08 44.00
CA GLU A 649 -9.22 1.70 43.55
C GLU A 649 -9.95 1.65 42.20
N ASN A 650 -10.92 2.53 41.89
CA ASN A 650 -11.45 2.65 40.52
C ASN A 650 -10.55 3.46 39.56
N SER A 651 -9.49 4.15 39.99
CA SER A 651 -8.51 4.74 39.06
C SER A 651 -7.40 3.76 38.75
N ASN A 652 -7.01 2.94 39.74
CA ASN A 652 -6.17 1.77 39.52
C ASN A 652 -6.94 0.74 38.66
N LEU A 653 -8.17 0.37 39.03
CA LEU A 653 -8.99 -0.53 38.21
C LEU A 653 -9.38 0.07 36.85
N LYS A 654 -9.49 1.40 36.66
CA LYS A 654 -9.61 2.01 35.32
C LYS A 654 -8.28 2.22 34.58
N SER A 655 -7.16 1.87 35.18
CA SER A 655 -5.87 1.69 34.50
C SER A 655 -5.47 0.21 34.38
N GLU A 656 -6.19 -0.71 35.03
CA GLU A 656 -6.09 -2.16 34.87
C GLU A 656 -7.19 -2.76 33.97
N GLU A 657 -8.38 -2.13 33.88
CA GLU A 657 -9.40 -2.38 32.85
C GLU A 657 -8.91 -1.86 31.49
N VAL A 658 -8.04 -2.67 30.89
CA VAL A 658 -7.43 -2.48 29.58
C VAL A 658 -6.68 -1.15 29.45
N ASN A 659 -5.48 -1.12 30.04
CA ASN A 659 -4.37 -0.34 29.51
C ASN A 659 -4.06 -0.81 28.07
N ILE A 660 -4.89 -0.41 27.09
CA ILE A 660 -4.59 -0.53 25.67
C ILE A 660 -3.32 0.30 25.48
N PRO A 661 -2.16 -0.33 25.22
CA PRO A 661 -0.93 0.43 25.10
C PRO A 661 -1.08 1.37 23.90
N ASN A 662 -0.67 2.63 24.06
CA ASN A 662 -0.73 3.64 23.00
C ASN A 662 0.28 3.30 21.89
N ARG A 663 -0.08 2.33 21.05
CA ARG A 663 0.76 1.77 19.99
C ARG A 663 0.83 2.75 18.84
N ARG A 664 2.05 3.26 18.64
CA ARG A 664 2.42 4.17 17.56
C ARG A 664 2.85 3.37 16.33
N VAL A 665 2.30 3.69 15.16
CA VAL A 665 2.64 3.04 13.88
C VAL A 665 2.97 4.08 12.81
N LEU A 666 4.11 3.90 12.14
CA LEU A 666 4.57 4.76 11.05
C LEU A 666 4.36 4.06 9.71
N ILE A 667 3.53 4.64 8.82
CA ILE A 667 3.25 4.09 7.49
C ILE A 667 4.03 4.91 6.46
N THR A 668 5.11 4.34 5.92
CA THR A 668 5.85 5.00 4.83
C THR A 668 5.19 4.72 3.48
N GLY A 669 5.05 5.75 2.65
CA GLY A 669 4.28 5.64 1.42
C GLY A 669 2.76 5.67 1.65
N ALA A 670 2.29 6.27 2.74
CA ALA A 670 0.86 6.43 3.09
C ALA A 670 0.04 7.12 1.99
N THR A 671 0.70 7.86 1.09
CA THR A 671 0.10 8.46 -0.10
C THR A 671 -0.10 7.51 -1.28
N GLY A 672 0.33 6.25 -1.19
CA GLY A 672 0.20 5.23 -2.25
C GLY A 672 -1.02 4.33 -2.05
N LEU A 673 -1.42 3.61 -3.10
CA LEU A 673 -2.59 2.71 -3.13
C LEU A 673 -2.72 1.83 -1.88
N LEU A 674 -1.68 1.07 -1.52
CA LEU A 674 -1.68 0.28 -0.29
C LEU A 674 -1.54 1.14 0.97
N GLY A 675 -0.65 2.13 0.96
CA GLY A 675 -0.39 2.98 2.13
C GLY A 675 -1.61 3.74 2.64
N ARG A 676 -2.51 4.18 1.75
CA ARG A 676 -3.79 4.81 2.13
C ARG A 676 -4.68 3.84 2.91
N ALA A 677 -4.76 2.58 2.48
CA ALA A 677 -5.55 1.55 3.14
C ALA A 677 -4.93 1.11 4.47
N VAL A 678 -3.61 0.89 4.51
CA VAL A 678 -2.87 0.56 5.76
C VAL A 678 -3.06 1.66 6.81
N TYR A 679 -2.86 2.92 6.44
CA TYR A 679 -3.08 4.05 7.35
C TYR A 679 -4.55 4.11 7.86
N LYS A 680 -5.53 3.91 6.96
CA LYS A 680 -6.97 3.91 7.28
C LYS A 680 -7.32 2.78 8.27
N GLU A 681 -6.86 1.56 8.03
CA GLU A 681 -7.08 0.40 8.91
C GLU A 681 -6.49 0.62 10.31
N PHE A 682 -5.22 1.02 10.41
CA PHE A 682 -4.60 1.28 11.72
C PHE A 682 -5.30 2.42 12.48
N GLN A 683 -5.62 3.53 11.79
CA GLN A 683 -6.34 4.66 12.42
C GLN A 683 -7.74 4.25 12.90
N GLN A 684 -8.47 3.42 12.14
CA GLN A 684 -9.81 2.94 12.52
C GLN A 684 -9.80 1.95 13.68
N ASN A 685 -8.67 1.30 13.95
CA ASN A 685 -8.49 0.34 15.04
C ASN A 685 -7.75 0.96 16.25
N ASN A 686 -7.90 2.27 16.48
CA ASN A 686 -7.38 3.02 17.64
C ASN A 686 -5.83 3.03 17.80
N TRP A 687 -5.06 2.69 16.77
CA TRP A 687 -3.61 2.93 16.79
C TRP A 687 -3.30 4.41 16.55
N HIS A 688 -2.25 4.92 17.20
CA HIS A 688 -1.70 6.23 16.86
C HIS A 688 -0.91 6.08 15.56
N ALA A 689 -1.61 6.23 14.42
CA ALA A 689 -1.05 6.11 13.09
C ALA A 689 -0.53 7.45 12.56
N VAL A 690 0.75 7.48 12.17
CA VAL A 690 1.34 8.58 11.38
C VAL A 690 1.66 8.04 10.00
N GLY A 691 1.09 8.66 8.97
CA GLY A 691 1.44 8.38 7.58
C GLY A 691 2.46 9.39 7.07
N CYS A 692 3.47 8.93 6.34
CA CYS A 692 4.37 9.80 5.58
C CYS A 692 4.39 9.43 4.09
N GLY A 693 4.69 10.42 3.25
CA GLY A 693 4.84 10.27 1.80
C GLY A 693 5.74 11.37 1.24
N PHE A 694 5.84 11.46 -0.09
CA PHE A 694 6.73 12.42 -0.74
C PHE A 694 5.98 13.50 -1.52
N ARG A 695 5.60 13.25 -2.78
CA ARG A 695 4.99 14.28 -3.67
C ARG A 695 3.52 14.62 -3.35
N ARG A 696 2.79 13.73 -2.67
CA ARG A 696 1.35 13.85 -2.35
C ARG A 696 1.06 13.98 -0.85
N ALA A 697 2.06 14.31 -0.03
CA ALA A 697 1.98 14.18 1.43
C ALA A 697 1.06 15.23 2.09
N ARG A 698 1.41 16.51 1.94
CA ARG A 698 0.66 17.61 2.55
C ARG A 698 -0.73 17.79 1.89
N PRO A 699 -1.76 18.18 2.66
CA PRO A 699 -1.73 18.50 4.09
C PRO A 699 -1.85 17.27 5.01
N LYS A 700 -2.32 16.13 4.51
CA LYS A 700 -2.79 14.99 5.34
C LYS A 700 -1.67 14.17 6.00
N PHE A 701 -0.48 14.13 5.40
CA PHE A 701 0.62 13.25 5.80
C PHE A 701 1.94 14.03 5.90
N GLU A 702 2.89 13.47 6.65
CA GLU A 702 4.23 14.04 6.76
C GLU A 702 5.02 13.88 5.47
N GLN A 703 5.78 14.90 5.11
CA GLN A 703 6.55 14.93 3.86
C GLN A 703 8.00 14.50 4.12
N VAL A 704 8.30 13.24 3.81
CA VAL A 704 9.61 12.62 4.04
C VAL A 704 10.13 12.02 2.74
N ASN A 705 11.35 12.38 2.37
CA ASN A 705 12.10 11.71 1.31
C ASN A 705 12.86 10.52 1.91
N LEU A 706 12.51 9.29 1.54
CA LEU A 706 13.19 8.09 2.08
C LEU A 706 14.64 7.95 1.58
N LEU A 707 15.06 8.75 0.59
CA LEU A 707 16.45 8.84 0.13
C LEU A 707 17.30 9.82 0.97
N ASP A 708 16.71 10.55 1.91
CA ASP A 708 17.43 11.37 2.89
C ASP A 708 17.44 10.66 4.25
N SER A 709 18.57 10.03 4.58
CA SER A 709 18.77 9.33 5.85
C SER A 709 18.50 10.21 7.06
N ASN A 710 18.75 11.53 7.00
CA ASN A 710 18.47 12.42 8.12
C ASN A 710 16.96 12.63 8.30
N ALA A 711 16.21 12.85 7.22
CA ALA A 711 14.77 12.99 7.28
C ALA A 711 14.08 11.70 7.78
N VAL A 712 14.62 10.53 7.41
CA VAL A 712 14.17 9.22 7.91
C VAL A 712 14.51 9.03 9.38
N HIS A 713 15.72 9.40 9.81
CA HIS A 713 16.14 9.32 11.21
C HIS A 713 15.25 10.18 12.12
N HIS A 714 15.08 11.48 11.81
CA HIS A 714 14.28 12.39 12.64
C HIS A 714 12.83 11.91 12.80
N ILE A 715 12.11 11.56 11.73
CA ILE A 715 10.71 11.13 11.89
C ILE A 715 10.57 9.83 12.71
N ILE A 716 11.55 8.92 12.65
CA ILE A 716 11.54 7.70 13.46
C ILE A 716 11.90 8.02 14.91
N TYR A 717 12.93 8.85 15.14
CA TYR A 717 13.40 9.20 16.47
C TYR A 717 12.41 10.09 17.25
N ASP A 718 11.78 11.06 16.59
CA ASP A 718 10.81 11.97 17.22
C ASP A 718 9.47 11.26 17.52
N PHE A 719 9.04 10.35 16.64
CA PHE A 719 7.76 9.63 16.79
C PHE A 719 7.86 8.35 17.63
N GLN A 720 9.05 7.73 17.72
CA GLN A 720 9.27 6.45 18.41
C GLN A 720 8.21 5.37 18.07
N PRO A 721 8.01 5.01 16.79
CA PRO A 721 7.01 4.03 16.40
C PRO A 721 7.30 2.65 17.02
N HIS A 722 6.26 1.95 17.46
CA HIS A 722 6.37 0.53 17.84
C HIS A 722 6.41 -0.38 16.59
N VAL A 723 5.78 0.07 15.51
CA VAL A 723 5.63 -0.65 14.24
C VAL A 723 5.88 0.32 13.09
N ILE A 724 6.62 -0.12 12.07
CA ILE A 724 6.82 0.63 10.83
C ILE A 724 6.34 -0.24 9.68
N VAL A 725 5.41 0.25 8.86
CA VAL A 725 4.95 -0.46 7.65
C VAL A 725 5.52 0.24 6.42
N HIS A 726 6.30 -0.48 5.63
CA HIS A 726 7.05 0.07 4.50
C HIS A 726 6.36 -0.25 3.17
N CYS A 727 5.43 0.65 2.78
CA CYS A 727 4.65 0.55 1.54
C CYS A 727 5.21 1.40 0.39
N ALA A 728 6.26 2.19 0.62
CA ALA A 728 6.91 3.02 -0.39
C ALA A 728 7.89 2.18 -1.24
N ALA A 729 7.68 2.17 -2.56
CA ALA A 729 8.55 1.54 -3.55
C ALA A 729 8.30 2.16 -4.94
N GLU A 730 9.27 2.07 -5.86
CA GLU A 730 8.97 2.18 -7.28
C GLU A 730 8.48 0.81 -7.79
N ARG A 731 7.24 0.79 -8.30
CA ARG A 731 6.46 -0.42 -8.61
C ARG A 731 5.95 -0.48 -10.05
N ARG A 732 6.57 0.29 -10.94
CA ARG A 732 6.26 0.34 -12.38
C ARG A 732 7.45 -0.28 -13.13
N PRO A 733 7.35 -1.51 -13.66
CA PRO A 733 8.48 -2.19 -14.29
C PRO A 733 9.16 -1.33 -15.36
N ASP A 734 8.37 -0.66 -16.20
CA ASP A 734 8.86 0.22 -17.26
C ASP A 734 9.68 1.42 -16.72
N VAL A 735 9.40 1.90 -15.51
CA VAL A 735 10.18 2.97 -14.85
C VAL A 735 11.43 2.40 -14.19
N VAL A 736 11.34 1.19 -13.61
CA VAL A 736 12.49 0.49 -13.02
C VAL A 736 13.52 0.13 -14.09
N GLU A 737 13.10 -0.33 -15.27
CA GLU A 737 14.00 -0.67 -16.38
C GLU A 737 14.64 0.56 -17.04
N ASN A 738 13.94 1.70 -17.09
CA ASN A 738 14.50 2.97 -17.60
C ASN A 738 15.38 3.71 -16.57
N HIS A 739 15.15 3.51 -15.25
CA HIS A 739 15.86 4.20 -14.16
C HIS A 739 16.33 3.21 -13.08
N PRO A 740 17.24 2.28 -13.41
CA PRO A 740 17.66 1.19 -12.52
C PRO A 740 18.24 1.67 -11.20
N ASP A 741 19.12 2.68 -11.25
CA ASP A 741 19.82 3.20 -10.05
C ASP A 741 18.83 3.83 -9.05
N ALA A 742 17.89 4.63 -9.54
CA ALA A 742 16.87 5.28 -8.70
C ALA A 742 15.86 4.27 -8.12
N ALA A 743 15.56 3.20 -8.88
CA ALA A 743 14.74 2.11 -8.37
C ALA A 743 15.48 1.31 -7.28
N SER A 744 16.78 1.03 -7.45
CA SER A 744 17.62 0.40 -6.43
C SER A 744 17.69 1.25 -5.15
N GLN A 745 17.95 2.55 -5.29
CA GLN A 745 18.01 3.49 -4.17
C GLN A 745 16.72 3.51 -3.34
N LEU A 746 15.55 3.44 -3.98
CA LEU A 746 14.26 3.48 -3.27
C LEU A 746 13.79 2.11 -2.77
N ASN A 747 14.06 1.01 -3.50
CA ASN A 747 13.56 -0.33 -3.18
C ASN A 747 14.52 -1.17 -2.32
N VAL A 748 15.81 -0.82 -2.29
CA VAL A 748 16.89 -1.53 -1.59
C VAL A 748 17.53 -0.63 -0.54
N ASP A 749 18.20 0.47 -0.96
CA ASP A 749 19.05 1.26 -0.04
C ASP A 749 18.22 1.96 1.05
N ALA A 750 17.12 2.62 0.65
CA ALA A 750 16.18 3.23 1.58
C ALA A 750 15.50 2.20 2.51
N SER A 751 15.20 0.99 2.01
CA SER A 751 14.61 -0.08 2.80
C SER A 751 15.60 -0.64 3.83
N GLY A 752 16.87 -0.80 3.46
CA GLY A 752 17.96 -1.16 4.38
C GLY A 752 18.24 -0.06 5.41
N ASN A 753 18.16 1.22 5.03
CA ASN A 753 18.26 2.34 5.96
C ASN A 753 17.09 2.33 6.97
N LEU A 754 15.86 2.16 6.48
CA LEU A 754 14.66 2.07 7.32
C LEU A 754 14.73 0.88 8.30
N ALA A 755 15.34 -0.23 7.89
CA ALA A 755 15.57 -1.38 8.77
C ALA A 755 16.58 -1.09 9.90
N LYS A 756 17.67 -0.36 9.61
CA LYS A 756 18.65 0.08 10.63
C LYS A 756 18.00 0.99 11.67
N GLU A 757 17.28 2.02 11.22
CA GLU A 757 16.58 2.95 12.12
C GLU A 757 15.51 2.22 12.95
N ALA A 758 14.74 1.32 12.33
CA ALA A 758 13.78 0.48 13.04
C ALA A 758 14.45 -0.40 14.11
N ALA A 759 15.59 -1.02 13.80
CA ALA A 759 16.33 -1.85 14.75
C ALA A 759 16.91 -1.02 15.91
N ALA A 760 17.38 0.20 15.65
CA ALA A 760 17.95 1.09 16.67
C ALA A 760 16.97 1.47 17.78
N ILE A 761 15.67 1.63 17.46
CA ILE A 761 14.60 1.89 18.44
C ILE A 761 13.78 0.64 18.83
N GLY A 762 14.13 -0.55 18.32
CA GLY A 762 13.40 -1.80 18.59
C GLY A 762 12.03 -1.91 17.92
N ALA A 763 11.74 -1.12 16.88
CA ALA A 763 10.47 -1.12 16.16
C ALA A 763 10.31 -2.36 15.26
N PHE A 764 9.09 -2.89 15.20
CA PHE A 764 8.73 -3.97 14.28
C PHE A 764 8.53 -3.43 12.87
N LEU A 765 9.48 -3.68 11.97
CA LEU A 765 9.37 -3.33 10.55
C LEU A 765 8.63 -4.42 9.77
N ILE A 766 7.53 -4.06 9.11
CA ILE A 766 6.85 -4.86 8.08
C ILE A 766 7.27 -4.31 6.71
N TYR A 767 8.10 -5.05 5.97
CA TYR A 767 8.47 -4.73 4.59
C TYR A 767 7.48 -5.34 3.60
N ILE A 768 6.87 -4.51 2.76
CA ILE A 768 5.99 -5.00 1.68
C ILE A 768 6.85 -5.42 0.48
N SER A 769 6.74 -6.68 0.08
CA SER A 769 7.42 -7.27 -1.09
C SER A 769 6.41 -7.79 -2.13
N SER A 770 6.86 -8.49 -3.18
CA SER A 770 6.05 -8.87 -4.33
C SER A 770 6.14 -10.37 -4.64
N ASP A 771 5.06 -10.93 -5.16
CA ASP A 771 5.03 -12.15 -6.00
C ASP A 771 6.16 -12.24 -7.05
N TYR A 772 6.51 -11.11 -7.68
CA TYR A 772 7.53 -10.99 -8.73
C TYR A 772 8.96 -11.33 -8.29
N VAL A 773 9.22 -11.69 -7.03
CA VAL A 773 10.50 -12.31 -6.64
C VAL A 773 10.65 -13.75 -7.16
N PHE A 774 9.57 -14.38 -7.60
CA PHE A 774 9.54 -15.73 -8.19
C PHE A 774 9.42 -15.70 -9.72
N ASP A 775 9.82 -16.80 -10.38
CA ASP A 775 9.72 -16.96 -11.84
C ASP A 775 8.35 -17.47 -12.33
N GLY A 776 7.50 -17.94 -11.43
CA GLY A 776 6.17 -18.42 -11.75
C GLY A 776 6.14 -19.72 -12.55
N THR A 777 7.16 -20.57 -12.40
CA THR A 777 7.28 -21.90 -13.01
C THR A 777 6.68 -23.02 -12.14
N ASN A 778 6.79 -22.93 -10.81
CA ASN A 778 6.40 -23.98 -9.85
C ASN A 778 5.49 -23.43 -8.72
N PRO A 779 4.26 -22.98 -9.03
CA PRO A 779 3.27 -22.59 -8.04
C PRO A 779 2.60 -23.79 -7.33
N PRO A 780 2.01 -23.60 -6.13
CA PRO A 780 2.09 -22.39 -5.31
C PRO A 780 3.43 -22.29 -4.57
N TYR A 781 3.96 -21.07 -4.44
CA TYR A 781 5.22 -20.80 -3.74
C TYR A 781 4.98 -20.57 -2.25
N ARG A 782 5.77 -21.22 -1.41
CA ARG A 782 5.84 -21.04 0.05
C ARG A 782 6.87 -19.97 0.42
N GLU A 783 6.92 -19.56 1.68
CA GLU A 783 7.86 -18.52 2.11
C GLU A 783 9.34 -18.89 1.97
N GLU A 784 9.65 -20.17 2.20
CA GLU A 784 10.97 -20.78 2.13
C GLU A 784 11.43 -21.18 0.71
N ASP A 785 10.55 -21.11 -0.30
CA ASP A 785 10.94 -21.42 -1.68
C ASP A 785 11.93 -20.39 -2.23
N ILE A 786 12.88 -20.87 -3.05
CA ILE A 786 14.01 -20.07 -3.53
C ILE A 786 13.51 -19.00 -4.54
N PRO A 787 13.66 -17.69 -4.25
CA PRO A 787 13.23 -16.64 -5.18
C PRO A 787 14.15 -16.54 -6.40
N ASN A 788 13.55 -16.45 -7.59
CA ASN A 788 14.21 -16.34 -8.90
C ASN A 788 13.53 -15.25 -9.76
N PRO A 789 13.87 -13.96 -9.58
CA PRO A 789 13.14 -12.85 -10.22
C PRO A 789 13.51 -12.66 -11.70
N LEU A 790 12.50 -12.74 -12.58
CA LEU A 790 12.67 -12.57 -14.04
C LEU A 790 12.90 -11.13 -14.52
N ASN A 791 12.62 -10.13 -13.68
CA ASN A 791 12.72 -8.71 -14.05
C ASN A 791 13.35 -7.87 -12.94
N LEU A 792 13.82 -6.67 -13.30
CA LEU A 792 14.56 -5.80 -12.38
C LEU A 792 13.71 -5.30 -11.20
N TYR A 793 12.39 -5.15 -11.37
CA TYR A 793 11.51 -4.84 -10.24
C TYR A 793 11.51 -5.98 -9.21
N GLY A 794 11.26 -7.23 -9.65
CA GLY A 794 11.36 -8.41 -8.79
C GLY A 794 12.73 -8.54 -8.11
N LYS A 795 13.80 -8.27 -8.85
CA LYS A 795 15.18 -8.28 -8.34
C LYS A 795 15.40 -7.24 -7.23
N THR A 796 15.05 -5.97 -7.48
CA THR A 796 15.20 -4.92 -6.45
C THR A 796 14.30 -5.15 -5.24
N LYS A 797 13.12 -5.77 -5.39
CA LYS A 797 12.31 -6.20 -4.24
C LYS A 797 13.00 -7.30 -3.43
N LEU A 798 13.56 -8.32 -4.07
CA LEU A 798 14.32 -9.39 -3.39
C LEU A 798 15.60 -8.86 -2.71
N GLU A 799 16.29 -7.91 -3.33
CA GLU A 799 17.48 -7.26 -2.74
C GLU A 799 17.07 -6.40 -1.53
N GLY A 800 15.89 -5.75 -1.57
CA GLY A 800 15.30 -5.08 -0.42
C GLY A 800 14.85 -6.03 0.70
N GLU A 801 14.34 -7.24 0.40
CA GLU A 801 14.05 -8.26 1.43
C GLU A 801 15.33 -8.62 2.21
N LYS A 802 16.44 -8.85 1.49
CA LYS A 802 17.75 -9.14 2.09
C LYS A 802 18.24 -7.96 2.93
N ALA A 803 18.25 -6.75 2.37
CA ALA A 803 18.67 -5.54 3.07
C ALA A 803 17.86 -5.28 4.35
N VAL A 804 16.56 -5.60 4.37
CA VAL A 804 15.74 -5.51 5.58
C VAL A 804 16.10 -6.58 6.61
N LEU A 805 16.18 -7.85 6.22
CA LEU A 805 16.42 -8.97 7.14
C LEU A 805 17.86 -8.99 7.69
N GLU A 806 18.84 -8.54 6.91
CA GLU A 806 20.24 -8.36 7.33
C GLU A 806 20.41 -7.26 8.39
N ASN A 807 19.61 -6.20 8.32
CA ASN A 807 19.72 -5.04 9.22
C ASN A 807 18.71 -5.05 10.38
N ASN A 808 17.64 -5.84 10.30
CA ASN A 808 16.67 -6.01 11.39
C ASN A 808 16.18 -7.46 11.49
N LEU A 809 16.83 -8.25 12.35
CA LEU A 809 16.49 -9.65 12.66
C LEU A 809 15.09 -9.84 13.30
N GLY A 810 14.42 -8.76 13.70
CA GLY A 810 13.06 -8.75 14.25
C GLY A 810 11.97 -8.37 13.25
N ALA A 811 12.33 -8.01 12.01
CA ALA A 811 11.40 -7.57 10.98
C ALA A 811 10.57 -8.73 10.38
N ALA A 812 9.49 -8.37 9.69
CA ALA A 812 8.72 -9.24 8.83
C ALA A 812 8.77 -8.76 7.36
N VAL A 813 8.76 -9.71 6.44
CA VAL A 813 8.62 -9.46 4.99
C VAL A 813 7.28 -10.01 4.56
N LEU A 814 6.38 -9.19 4.03
CA LEU A 814 5.07 -9.62 3.54
C LEU A 814 5.07 -9.59 2.00
N ARG A 815 5.17 -10.75 1.35
CA ARG A 815 5.04 -10.86 -0.11
C ARG A 815 3.57 -10.87 -0.48
N ILE A 816 3.18 -10.03 -1.44
CA ILE A 816 1.80 -9.90 -1.95
C ILE A 816 1.78 -9.81 -3.49
N PRO A 817 0.69 -10.23 -4.15
CA PRO A 817 0.57 -10.18 -5.61
C PRO A 817 -0.01 -8.84 -6.10
N VAL A 818 -0.59 -8.82 -7.31
CA VAL A 818 -1.17 -7.62 -7.91
C VAL A 818 -2.31 -7.02 -7.07
N LEU A 819 -2.19 -5.74 -6.72
CA LEU A 819 -3.11 -5.03 -5.83
C LEU A 819 -4.17 -4.20 -6.55
N TYR A 820 -5.34 -4.07 -5.94
CA TYR A 820 -6.41 -3.16 -6.34
C TYR A 820 -7.19 -2.61 -5.13
N GLY A 821 -8.00 -1.57 -5.34
CA GLY A 821 -8.80 -0.91 -4.29
C GLY A 821 -9.21 0.51 -4.67
N GLU A 822 -9.61 1.30 -3.66
CA GLU A 822 -9.88 2.75 -3.75
C GLU A 822 -8.66 3.50 -4.39
N VAL A 823 -8.75 3.81 -5.70
CA VAL A 823 -7.70 4.50 -6.47
C VAL A 823 -7.97 6.00 -6.62
N GLU A 824 -6.92 6.82 -6.65
CA GLU A 824 -7.04 8.24 -7.05
C GLU A 824 -7.21 8.39 -8.57
N ARG A 825 -6.72 7.43 -9.36
CA ARG A 825 -6.83 7.36 -10.82
C ARG A 825 -6.72 5.92 -11.31
N LEU A 826 -7.27 5.62 -12.49
CA LEU A 826 -7.27 4.26 -13.04
C LEU A 826 -5.85 3.71 -13.26
N GLU A 827 -4.83 4.51 -13.57
CA GLU A 827 -3.44 4.03 -13.70
C GLU A 827 -2.76 3.62 -12.39
N GLU A 828 -3.39 3.86 -11.23
CA GLU A 828 -2.78 3.58 -9.92
C GLU A 828 -2.78 2.09 -9.55
N SER A 829 -3.63 1.26 -10.17
CA SER A 829 -3.55 -0.21 -10.14
C SER A 829 -3.50 -0.81 -11.55
N ALA A 830 -2.75 -1.91 -11.68
CA ALA A 830 -2.69 -2.71 -12.91
C ALA A 830 -4.00 -3.47 -13.21
N VAL A 831 -4.96 -3.46 -12.28
CA VAL A 831 -6.33 -3.99 -12.45
C VAL A 831 -7.27 -2.85 -12.89
N THR A 832 -7.30 -1.74 -12.17
CA THR A 832 -8.23 -0.61 -12.43
C THR A 832 -8.01 0.05 -13.79
N ILE A 833 -6.78 0.06 -14.30
CA ILE A 833 -6.43 0.58 -15.64
C ILE A 833 -7.15 -0.13 -16.80
N MET A 834 -7.81 -1.26 -16.53
CA MET A 834 -8.58 -2.00 -17.53
C MET A 834 -10.03 -1.47 -17.67
N PHE A 835 -10.50 -0.63 -16.74
CA PHE A 835 -11.90 -0.22 -16.71
C PHE A 835 -12.33 0.60 -17.93
N ASP A 836 -11.49 1.53 -18.41
CA ASP A 836 -11.77 2.26 -19.66
C ASP A 836 -11.99 1.28 -20.82
N LYS A 837 -11.08 0.33 -21.02
CA LYS A 837 -11.23 -0.71 -22.06
C LYS A 837 -12.51 -1.54 -21.92
N VAL A 838 -13.06 -1.69 -20.72
CA VAL A 838 -14.37 -2.32 -20.49
C VAL A 838 -15.51 -1.38 -20.88
N GLN A 839 -15.42 -0.09 -20.57
CA GLN A 839 -16.45 0.91 -20.86
C GLN A 839 -16.56 1.28 -22.36
N PHE A 840 -15.45 1.36 -23.10
CA PHE A 840 -15.41 1.68 -24.54
C PHE A 840 -15.81 0.46 -25.42
N SER A 841 -17.04 -0.04 -25.25
CA SER A 841 -17.58 -1.22 -25.93
C SER A 841 -17.67 -1.11 -27.46
N ASN A 842 -17.59 0.11 -28.01
CA ASN A 842 -17.50 0.39 -29.44
C ASN A 842 -16.12 0.08 -30.05
N LYS A 843 -15.11 -0.27 -29.26
CA LYS A 843 -13.74 -0.53 -29.71
C LYS A 843 -13.22 -1.85 -29.15
N SER A 844 -12.90 -2.80 -30.03
CA SER A 844 -12.35 -4.09 -29.61
C SER A 844 -11.04 -3.92 -28.84
N ALA A 845 -10.95 -4.49 -27.64
CA ALA A 845 -9.85 -4.30 -26.72
C ALA A 845 -9.15 -5.63 -26.41
N ASN A 846 -7.91 -5.78 -26.87
CA ASN A 846 -7.10 -6.95 -26.55
C ASN A 846 -6.65 -6.92 -25.07
N MET A 847 -6.73 -8.08 -24.42
CA MET A 847 -6.39 -8.31 -23.02
C MET A 847 -5.54 -9.59 -22.87
N ASP A 848 -4.62 -9.57 -21.92
CA ASP A 848 -3.74 -10.70 -21.58
C ASP A 848 -4.52 -11.82 -20.88
N HIS A 849 -4.50 -13.01 -21.50
CA HIS A 849 -5.08 -14.27 -21.01
C HIS A 849 -3.99 -15.36 -20.87
N TRP A 850 -2.72 -14.96 -20.82
CA TRP A 850 -1.58 -15.86 -20.61
C TRP A 850 -1.14 -15.87 -19.14
N GLN A 851 -1.05 -14.69 -18.51
CA GLN A 851 -0.50 -14.54 -17.17
C GLN A 851 -1.55 -14.76 -16.07
N GLN A 852 -1.37 -15.81 -15.27
CA GLN A 852 -2.20 -16.07 -14.08
C GLN A 852 -1.80 -15.13 -12.95
N ARG A 853 -2.80 -14.54 -12.29
CA ARG A 853 -2.64 -13.55 -11.22
C ARG A 853 -3.70 -13.75 -10.15
N PHE A 854 -3.46 -13.19 -8.96
CA PHE A 854 -4.40 -13.22 -7.84
C PHE A 854 -4.68 -11.79 -7.39
N PRO A 855 -5.69 -11.10 -7.97
CA PRO A 855 -6.03 -9.74 -7.58
C PRO A 855 -6.37 -9.67 -6.09
N THR A 856 -5.56 -8.93 -5.33
CA THR A 856 -5.68 -8.84 -3.88
C THR A 856 -6.07 -7.43 -3.45
N HIS A 857 -7.09 -7.32 -2.59
CA HIS A 857 -7.64 -6.03 -2.20
C HIS A 857 -6.75 -5.34 -1.15
N VAL A 858 -6.51 -4.04 -1.28
CA VAL A 858 -5.64 -3.33 -0.32
C VAL A 858 -6.19 -3.24 1.10
N LYS A 859 -7.51 -3.33 1.29
CA LYS A 859 -8.10 -3.42 2.64
C LYS A 859 -7.69 -4.74 3.31
N ASP A 860 -7.68 -5.85 2.57
CA ASP A 860 -7.29 -7.15 3.09
C ASP A 860 -5.82 -7.18 3.52
N VAL A 861 -4.93 -6.64 2.67
CA VAL A 861 -3.50 -6.50 3.01
C VAL A 861 -3.30 -5.57 4.21
N ALA A 862 -4.09 -4.50 4.32
CA ALA A 862 -4.06 -3.60 5.47
C ALA A 862 -4.47 -4.31 6.77
N THR A 863 -5.57 -5.07 6.76
CA THR A 863 -6.02 -5.89 7.89
C THR A 863 -4.96 -6.93 8.28
N VAL A 864 -4.31 -7.58 7.32
CA VAL A 864 -3.18 -8.50 7.57
C VAL A 864 -1.98 -7.79 8.19
N CYS A 865 -1.61 -6.59 7.70
CA CYS A 865 -0.53 -5.80 8.31
C CYS A 865 -0.83 -5.45 9.77
N ARG A 866 -2.10 -5.10 10.08
CA ARG A 866 -2.54 -4.81 11.44
C ARG A 866 -2.56 -6.04 12.33
N GLN A 867 -3.16 -7.15 11.88
CA GLN A 867 -3.20 -8.42 12.62
C GLN A 867 -1.78 -8.95 12.90
N LEU A 868 -0.87 -8.87 11.94
CA LEU A 868 0.54 -9.27 12.11
C LEU A 868 1.26 -8.36 13.11
N ALA A 869 1.02 -7.05 13.07
CA ALA A 869 1.52 -6.09 14.04
C ALA A 869 0.99 -6.35 15.46
N GLU A 870 -0.32 -6.55 15.62
CA GLU A 870 -0.98 -6.85 16.90
C GLU A 870 -0.45 -8.16 17.50
N LYS A 871 -0.36 -9.23 16.70
CA LYS A 871 0.27 -10.49 17.13
C LYS A 871 1.71 -10.27 17.57
N ARG A 872 2.50 -9.47 16.84
CA ARG A 872 3.90 -9.18 17.21
C ARG A 872 4.07 -8.25 18.43
N MET A 873 3.02 -7.52 18.83
CA MET A 873 2.99 -6.78 20.11
C MET A 873 2.75 -7.68 21.33
N LEU A 874 2.35 -8.94 21.12
CA LEU A 874 2.10 -9.94 22.17
C LEU A 874 3.10 -11.10 22.12
N ASP A 875 3.48 -11.54 20.93
CA ASP A 875 4.39 -12.66 20.67
C ASP A 875 5.65 -12.19 19.90
N PRO A 876 6.85 -12.24 20.49
CA PRO A 876 8.10 -11.89 19.82
C PRO A 876 8.57 -12.92 18.77
N SER A 877 7.89 -14.07 18.62
CA SER A 877 8.19 -15.07 17.58
C SER A 877 7.79 -14.64 16.17
N ILE A 878 6.86 -13.68 16.04
CA ILE A 878 6.26 -13.23 14.77
C ILE A 878 7.27 -12.39 13.96
N LYS A 879 8.08 -13.06 13.12
CA LYS A 879 9.12 -12.44 12.29
C LYS A 879 9.46 -13.26 11.04
N GLY A 880 10.27 -12.69 10.16
CA GLY A 880 10.68 -13.29 8.89
C GLY A 880 9.63 -13.14 7.78
N THR A 881 9.78 -13.92 6.71
CA THR A 881 8.90 -13.86 5.53
C THR A 881 7.51 -14.43 5.82
N PHE A 882 6.47 -13.82 5.26
CA PHE A 882 5.07 -14.23 5.22
C PHE A 882 4.48 -13.95 3.83
N HIS A 883 3.49 -14.73 3.40
CA HIS A 883 2.75 -14.53 2.15
C HIS A 883 1.29 -14.16 2.40
N TRP A 884 0.75 -13.22 1.61
CA TRP A 884 -0.71 -13.00 1.55
C TRP A 884 -1.23 -12.78 0.13
N SER A 885 -2.35 -13.41 -0.19
CA SER A 885 -3.00 -13.37 -1.49
C SER A 885 -4.52 -13.55 -1.38
N GLY A 886 -5.26 -12.91 -2.28
CA GLY A 886 -6.61 -13.34 -2.65
C GLY A 886 -6.59 -14.77 -3.22
N ASN A 887 -7.72 -15.46 -3.14
CA ASN A 887 -7.90 -16.85 -3.56
C ASN A 887 -8.53 -17.01 -4.95
N GLU A 888 -9.07 -15.95 -5.53
CA GLU A 888 -9.59 -15.94 -6.90
C GLU A 888 -8.43 -15.81 -7.91
N GLN A 889 -8.11 -16.88 -8.63
CA GLN A 889 -7.16 -16.86 -9.74
C GLN A 889 -7.82 -16.22 -10.98
N MET A 890 -7.17 -15.22 -11.57
CA MET A 890 -7.64 -14.56 -12.80
C MET A 890 -6.47 -14.04 -13.65
N THR A 891 -6.58 -14.16 -14.97
CA THR A 891 -5.80 -13.38 -15.94
C THR A 891 -6.36 -11.96 -16.09
N LYS A 892 -5.69 -11.09 -16.88
CA LYS A 892 -6.21 -9.74 -17.16
C LYS A 892 -7.50 -9.77 -17.99
N TYR A 893 -7.68 -10.74 -18.88
CA TYR A 893 -8.93 -10.95 -19.60
C TYR A 893 -10.07 -11.31 -18.65
N GLU A 894 -9.88 -12.29 -17.76
CA GLU A 894 -10.91 -12.71 -16.80
C GLU A 894 -11.24 -11.62 -15.79
N MET A 895 -10.25 -10.88 -15.28
CA MET A 895 -10.49 -9.68 -14.46
C MET A 895 -11.30 -8.62 -15.22
N ALA A 896 -11.04 -8.40 -16.51
CA ALA A 896 -11.79 -7.42 -17.30
C ALA A 896 -13.24 -7.85 -17.57
N CYS A 897 -13.48 -9.15 -17.80
CA CYS A 897 -14.84 -9.70 -17.88
C CYS A 897 -15.55 -9.61 -16.52
N ALA A 898 -14.90 -9.99 -15.41
CA ALA A 898 -15.49 -9.89 -14.08
C ALA A 898 -15.78 -8.43 -13.66
N ILE A 899 -14.98 -7.45 -14.13
CA ILE A 899 -15.28 -6.01 -14.02
C ILE A 899 -16.53 -5.66 -14.84
N ALA A 900 -16.63 -6.11 -16.10
CA ALA A 900 -17.78 -5.86 -16.95
C ALA A 900 -19.08 -6.36 -16.29
N ASP A 901 -19.09 -7.63 -15.86
CA ASP A 901 -20.22 -8.24 -15.15
C ASP A 901 -20.60 -7.49 -13.86
N ALA A 902 -19.61 -7.06 -13.05
CA ALA A 902 -19.87 -6.36 -11.79
C ALA A 902 -20.61 -5.02 -11.98
N PHE A 903 -20.45 -4.39 -13.15
CA PHE A 903 -21.14 -3.18 -13.58
C PHE A 903 -22.29 -3.43 -14.58
N ASN A 904 -22.61 -4.68 -14.90
CA ASN A 904 -23.58 -5.09 -15.92
C ASN A 904 -23.31 -4.45 -17.30
N LEU A 905 -22.02 -4.38 -17.67
CA LEU A 905 -21.53 -3.89 -18.97
C LEU A 905 -21.24 -5.07 -19.92
N PRO A 906 -21.35 -4.88 -21.25
CA PRO A 906 -20.98 -5.91 -22.21
C PRO A 906 -19.47 -6.17 -22.19
N SER A 907 -19.08 -7.43 -22.35
CA SER A 907 -17.69 -7.89 -22.42
C SER A 907 -17.28 -8.43 -23.80
N SER A 908 -18.20 -8.47 -24.77
CA SER A 908 -18.00 -9.10 -26.10
C SER A 908 -16.98 -8.41 -27.01
N HIS A 909 -16.59 -7.17 -26.71
CA HIS A 909 -15.50 -6.45 -27.38
C HIS A 909 -14.11 -6.77 -26.81
N LEU A 910 -14.03 -7.41 -25.64
CA LEU A 910 -12.78 -7.84 -25.02
C LEU A 910 -12.26 -9.10 -25.72
N ARG A 911 -11.00 -9.08 -26.15
CA ARG A 911 -10.38 -10.22 -26.86
C ARG A 911 -9.23 -10.82 -26.03
N PRO A 912 -9.25 -12.13 -25.70
CA PRO A 912 -8.14 -12.77 -25.02
C PRO A 912 -6.93 -12.92 -25.96
N ILE A 913 -5.73 -12.69 -25.42
CA ILE A 913 -4.46 -13.11 -26.02
C ILE A 913 -3.84 -14.14 -25.09
N THR A 914 -3.74 -15.38 -25.58
CA THR A 914 -3.11 -16.52 -24.89
C THR A 914 -1.62 -16.65 -25.17
N ASP A 915 -1.09 -15.90 -26.14
CA ASP A 915 0.32 -15.90 -26.49
C ASP A 915 1.16 -15.20 -25.42
N SER A 916 2.39 -15.69 -25.21
CA SER A 916 3.34 -15.05 -24.30
C SER A 916 3.67 -13.63 -24.79
N PRO A 917 3.58 -12.59 -23.94
CA PRO A 917 3.82 -11.21 -24.37
C PRO A 917 5.30 -10.99 -24.75
N VAL A 918 5.52 -10.62 -26.01
CA VAL A 918 6.86 -10.49 -26.63
C VAL A 918 7.58 -9.18 -26.24
N VAL A 919 6.89 -8.21 -25.64
CA VAL A 919 7.39 -6.83 -25.45
C VAL A 919 7.25 -6.37 -23.99
N GLY A 920 8.36 -5.82 -23.45
CA GLY A 920 8.46 -5.26 -22.10
C GLY A 920 9.03 -6.24 -21.07
N ALA A 921 9.10 -5.79 -19.80
CA ALA A 921 9.60 -6.57 -18.67
C ALA A 921 9.05 -8.01 -18.62
N GLN A 922 9.94 -9.00 -18.53
CA GLN A 922 9.59 -10.43 -18.41
C GLN A 922 8.70 -10.66 -17.18
N ARG A 923 7.72 -11.57 -17.27
CA ARG A 923 6.70 -11.75 -16.22
C ARG A 923 6.54 -13.22 -15.83
N PRO A 924 6.36 -13.53 -14.54
CA PRO A 924 6.11 -14.89 -14.10
C PRO A 924 4.76 -15.39 -14.61
N ARG A 925 4.71 -16.61 -15.15
CA ARG A 925 3.49 -17.17 -15.75
C ARG A 925 2.38 -17.40 -14.71
N ASN A 926 2.73 -17.99 -13.57
CA ASN A 926 1.88 -18.08 -12.40
C ASN A 926 2.71 -18.01 -11.11
N ALA A 927 2.76 -16.85 -10.45
CA ALA A 927 3.42 -16.65 -9.15
C ALA A 927 2.41 -16.70 -7.98
N GLN A 928 1.57 -17.73 -7.95
CA GLN A 928 0.66 -18.01 -6.84
C GLN A 928 1.43 -18.14 -5.52
N LEU A 929 0.96 -17.47 -4.47
CA LEU A 929 1.54 -17.52 -3.12
C LEU A 929 0.70 -18.44 -2.23
N ASP A 930 1.35 -19.38 -1.56
CA ASP A 930 0.75 -20.19 -0.49
C ASP A 930 0.57 -19.32 0.76
N CYS A 931 -0.65 -19.23 1.28
CA CYS A 931 -0.97 -18.40 2.45
C CYS A 931 -1.04 -19.20 3.77
N SER A 932 -0.80 -20.52 3.73
CA SER A 932 -1.05 -21.46 4.82
C SER A 932 -0.42 -21.05 6.15
N ARG A 933 0.73 -20.37 6.13
CA ARG A 933 1.43 -19.91 7.34
C ARG A 933 0.70 -18.77 8.07
N LEU A 934 0.12 -17.81 7.36
CA LEU A 934 -0.72 -16.77 7.98
C LEU A 934 -2.08 -17.33 8.38
N GLU A 935 -2.67 -18.21 7.57
CA GLU A 935 -3.93 -18.88 7.89
C GLU A 935 -3.83 -19.74 9.16
N THR A 936 -2.73 -20.48 9.33
CA THR A 936 -2.40 -21.24 10.56
C THR A 936 -2.25 -20.32 11.78
N LEU A 937 -1.79 -19.08 11.59
CA LEU A 937 -1.71 -18.07 12.65
C LEU A 937 -3.06 -17.38 12.92
N GLY A 938 -4.13 -17.68 12.17
CA GLY A 938 -5.41 -16.98 12.25
C GLY A 938 -5.33 -15.53 11.76
N ILE A 939 -4.42 -15.24 10.82
CA ILE A 939 -4.22 -13.94 10.19
C ILE A 939 -4.74 -14.03 8.74
N GLY A 940 -5.62 -13.11 8.36
CA GLY A 940 -6.21 -13.08 7.02
C GLY A 940 -7.54 -12.33 6.93
N GLN A 941 -7.82 -11.84 5.71
CA GLN A 941 -9.12 -11.37 5.25
C GLN A 941 -9.15 -11.51 3.72
N ARG A 942 -10.28 -11.90 3.12
CA ARG A 942 -10.45 -11.94 1.66
C ARG A 942 -11.77 -11.30 1.25
N THR A 943 -11.69 -10.12 0.63
CA THR A 943 -12.81 -9.42 0.00
C THR A 943 -13.04 -10.03 -1.40
N PRO A 944 -14.23 -10.60 -1.71
CA PRO A 944 -14.49 -11.16 -3.04
C PRO A 944 -14.30 -10.13 -4.16
N PHE A 945 -13.66 -10.53 -5.25
CA PHE A 945 -13.17 -9.63 -6.30
C PHE A 945 -14.28 -8.72 -6.84
N ARG A 946 -15.43 -9.32 -7.21
CA ARG A 946 -16.61 -8.61 -7.74
C ARG A 946 -17.18 -7.56 -6.79
N ILE A 947 -17.01 -7.72 -5.48
CA ILE A 947 -17.46 -6.74 -4.48
C ILE A 947 -16.43 -5.61 -4.38
N GLY A 948 -15.16 -5.94 -4.08
CA GLY A 948 -14.10 -4.95 -3.90
C GLY A 948 -13.86 -4.11 -5.16
N ILE A 949 -13.91 -4.72 -6.36
CA ILE A 949 -13.66 -4.00 -7.62
C ILE A 949 -14.81 -3.06 -7.99
N LYS A 950 -16.05 -3.40 -7.58
CA LYS A 950 -17.22 -2.54 -7.73
C LYS A 950 -17.14 -1.33 -6.80
N GLU A 951 -16.75 -1.54 -5.54
CA GLU A 951 -16.45 -0.43 -4.60
C GLU A 951 -15.31 0.46 -5.13
N SER A 952 -14.27 -0.14 -5.73
CA SER A 952 -13.10 0.57 -6.26
C SER A 952 -13.39 1.46 -7.48
N LEU A 953 -14.31 1.03 -8.35
CA LEU A 953 -14.46 1.61 -9.70
C LEU A 953 -15.76 2.41 -9.93
N TRP A 954 -16.76 2.32 -9.05
CA TRP A 954 -18.03 3.06 -9.27
C TRP A 954 -17.87 4.58 -9.45
N PRO A 955 -16.89 5.31 -8.85
CA PRO A 955 -16.71 6.73 -9.10
C PRO A 955 -16.22 7.07 -10.52
N PHE A 956 -15.69 6.07 -11.24
CA PHE A 956 -15.13 6.18 -12.59
C PHE A 956 -16.09 5.69 -13.68
N LEU A 957 -17.32 5.30 -13.31
CA LEU A 957 -18.34 4.82 -14.25
C LEU A 957 -18.90 6.01 -15.07
N ILE A 958 -18.72 5.97 -16.38
CA ILE A 958 -19.08 7.04 -17.31
C ILE A 958 -20.59 7.01 -17.57
N ASP A 959 -21.36 7.75 -16.76
CA ASP A 959 -22.76 8.04 -17.06
C ASP A 959 -22.85 8.87 -18.36
N LYS A 960 -23.51 8.31 -19.38
CA LYS A 960 -23.53 8.87 -20.74
C LYS A 960 -24.29 10.20 -20.83
N ARG A 961 -25.44 10.35 -20.13
CA ARG A 961 -26.41 11.47 -20.24
C ARG A 961 -26.32 12.29 -21.54
N TRP A 962 -25.77 13.51 -21.43
CA TRP A 962 -25.60 14.50 -22.50
C TRP A 962 -24.30 14.34 -23.29
N ARG A 963 -23.38 13.50 -22.83
CA ARG A 963 -22.01 13.33 -23.33
C ARG A 963 -21.98 12.40 -24.54
N GLN A 964 -22.78 12.71 -25.56
CA GLN A 964 -23.08 11.79 -26.67
C GLN A 964 -21.82 11.31 -27.44
N THR A 965 -20.77 12.13 -27.49
CA THR A 965 -19.47 11.84 -28.11
C THR A 965 -18.39 11.34 -27.16
N VAL A 966 -18.65 11.09 -25.86
CA VAL A 966 -17.61 10.68 -24.89
C VAL A 966 -16.99 9.30 -25.18
N PHE A 967 -17.64 8.50 -26.03
CA PHE A 967 -17.17 7.20 -26.48
C PHE A 967 -16.56 7.22 -27.90
N HIS A 968 -16.39 8.40 -28.51
CA HIS A 968 -15.76 8.58 -29.84
C HIS A 968 -14.27 8.95 -29.71
#